data_AF-A0A9X9T7K2-F1
#
_entry.id   AF-A0A9X9T7K2-F1
#
_cell.length_a   1.000
_cell.length_b   1.000
_cell.length_c   1.000
_cell.angle_alpha   90.00
_cell.angle_beta   90.00
_cell.angle_gamma   90.00
#
_symmetry.space_group_name_H-M   'P 1'
#
loop_
_entity.id
_entity.type
_entity.pdbx_description
1 polymer ?
#
loop_
_entity_poly.entity_id
_entity_poly.type
_entity_poly.pdbx_seq_one_letter_code
_entity_poly.pdbx_strand_id
1 'polypeptide(L)'
;MKKHVTKLLLGAAFLICLVQAVSAASLLVAASDSSELWKSQADYVCDGIHDQNEINAAINALPQGGEVILSEGTFICDEVIYPQTGITLSGQGDSKTFLKLTKNGSIIVDKEYVTLEKFYYSGKSRNWGTGGVITIRAGHCAVHDLTGTCDTTQMAVFLVQSSDSSGYNKIIEDIEFINCKAIDSGGWGFRTSASGTYKLIRNIRYTDCQAINCGKYERVYEWVGGFLIKNEHDIENLRITRCIAEGCWESGFHIEYSGIGTDIIFTDCIANNNGQKPYPTTFKQDFMSGFFIGRGDVTLQNCHTEGNGLAGFFIDDGSGVKLYNCTDENTAITRNDFSQYKPASFFIINTWPNNPIVMKDCTSTNSNGRGLYIGSKEYLTQAQIENLVVTNAAGVDGTAIELDRIRPGSSFDIHASGNQASNVIKVYNSLDSDYTGSIVSDVAKPIVFDGSDTSSTLIHDVEILSNTLPVGSTGVTLTSAIPSGAVQIENCNVVSSTPTPTPTPTPTPTPTPTPTPTPTPTPTPTPTPTPTPTPTPTPTPTPTPTPTPTPTPTPTPTPTPTPIQPSGGVLFVVGKTTLTADDAAVKDRLEDSGYTVAVVDDAESSAQDADGRELVIISSSCLSKKVNSKFMDVSVPVIVWEPEIYDDMKMTGPVLSEDYNWEAGQTQVQITDRSHPLAAGLSGTVTVTSAENLQAFGVPGNDCAGVASLSDDPNKYVVYGYEKDAAMVGMNAPAKRVGFFLYDTSPTMLTTDGWALFDAAVAWSVSTTPTPTPTPTPTPTPTPTPTPTPTPTPVEPSCEVLFVVGNTDLNAGDTAVKSQLEANGYTLAIVDDYASSASDAEGKDLVIISSTVLSRYVNSKFVDVSVPVITWEPEISDDMKMTGPVLSEDYNWETGQTQVQITDQSHPLAAGLSGTVTVTSGDNLQAYGVPGNDCAAVASLSDDPNKYVVYGYEKGAAMVGMNAPAKRVGFFLYDTSPSMLTTDGWALFDAAVAWSAGFTPAPVLNPPEAAFSADVVSGTAPLEVIFSDESINSPDTWLWNFGDDWMANEQNPSHTYTEAGTYTVTLEVTNSDGSDIETKTSYISVDAPVPTEPVAAFDADQVTGPAPLQVSFTDMSEGIPDSWTWFFGDGEATFEQAPTHTYTEPGTYRVTLVVLNEEGIDFEQKSEFITVTDE
;
A
#
# COMPACT_ATOMS: atom_id res chain seq x y z
N MET A 1 78.09 21.65 -5.33
CA MET A 1 79.14 22.50 -4.73
C MET A 1 78.45 23.41 -3.72
N LYS A 2 78.91 23.73 -2.49
CA LYS A 2 80.16 23.48 -1.72
C LYS A 2 79.75 22.81 -0.37
N LYS A 3 80.48 21.82 0.18
CA LYS A 3 81.52 21.93 1.27
C LYS A 3 81.13 22.84 2.45
N HIS A 4 81.45 22.58 3.74
CA HIS A 4 81.93 21.42 4.54
C HIS A 4 82.43 21.99 5.89
N VAL A 5 82.16 21.35 7.06
CA VAL A 5 83.16 21.20 8.17
C VAL A 5 82.93 19.89 8.97
N THR A 6 83.50 18.80 8.46
CA THR A 6 84.27 17.73 9.13
C THR A 6 84.18 17.46 10.66
N LYS A 7 83.58 16.30 11.01
CA LYS A 7 84.01 15.20 11.95
C LYS A 7 84.62 15.50 13.35
N LEU A 8 84.24 14.67 14.36
CA LEU A 8 85.18 13.71 14.98
C LEU A 8 84.51 12.51 15.72
N LEU A 9 85.21 11.36 15.69
CA LEU A 9 85.17 10.15 16.55
C LEU A 9 83.93 9.22 16.66
N LEU A 10 84.26 7.91 16.61
CA LEU A 10 83.50 6.76 17.13
C LEU A 10 84.03 6.43 18.55
N GLY A 11 83.27 5.68 19.38
CA GLY A 11 83.88 4.87 20.44
C GLY A 11 83.01 4.59 21.68
N ALA A 12 82.37 3.42 21.70
CA ALA A 12 81.92 2.62 22.86
C ALA A 12 81.59 3.32 24.21
N ALA A 13 80.31 3.24 24.61
CA ALA A 13 79.89 3.17 26.01
C ALA A 13 78.71 2.18 26.13
N PHE A 14 78.73 1.29 27.12
CA PHE A 14 77.72 0.27 27.36
C PHE A 14 77.40 0.23 28.88
N LEU A 15 76.15 -0.05 29.22
CA LEU A 15 75.62 -0.39 30.55
C LEU A 15 75.37 0.75 31.59
N ILE A 16 74.31 0.51 32.38
CA ILE A 16 73.88 1.12 33.66
C ILE A 16 73.47 2.61 33.64
N CYS A 17 72.15 2.81 33.52
CA CYS A 17 71.38 3.62 34.47
C CYS A 17 70.11 2.84 34.84
N LEU A 18 69.94 2.47 36.11
CA LEU A 18 68.66 1.95 36.59
C LEU A 18 67.71 3.13 36.76
N VAL A 19 66.58 3.11 36.05
CA VAL A 19 65.37 3.81 36.49
C VAL A 19 64.52 2.76 37.20
N GLN A 20 64.12 3.04 38.43
CA GLN A 20 63.14 2.18 39.12
C GLN A 20 61.79 2.39 38.45
N ALA A 21 61.34 1.41 37.66
CA ALA A 21 59.99 1.39 37.16
C ALA A 21 59.04 1.27 38.36
N VAL A 22 58.20 2.30 38.56
CA VAL A 22 56.95 2.12 39.28
C VAL A 22 56.10 1.24 38.36
N SER A 23 55.83 0.00 38.76
CA SER A 23 54.90 -0.84 38.03
C SER A 23 53.54 -0.16 38.03
N ALA A 24 52.98 0.09 36.84
CA ALA A 24 51.56 0.35 36.73
C ALA A 24 50.80 -0.82 37.39
N ALA A 25 49.66 -0.53 38.01
CA ALA A 25 48.77 -1.59 38.44
C ALA A 25 48.34 -2.37 37.18
N SER A 26 48.48 -3.69 37.22
CA SER A 26 47.99 -4.56 36.16
C SER A 26 46.48 -4.39 36.04
N LEU A 27 46.02 -3.83 34.92
CA LEU A 27 44.60 -3.76 34.59
C LEU A 27 44.09 -5.19 34.45
N LEU A 28 42.89 -5.46 34.98
CA LEU A 28 42.30 -6.79 34.96
C LEU A 28 40.96 -6.76 34.23
N VAL A 29 40.78 -7.73 33.34
CA VAL A 29 39.50 -8.15 32.77
C VAL A 29 39.23 -9.53 33.35
N ALA A 30 38.07 -9.75 33.96
CA ALA A 30 37.76 -11.01 34.65
C ALA A 30 36.27 -11.36 34.54
N ALA A 31 35.94 -12.65 34.52
CA ALA A 31 34.54 -13.09 34.55
C ALA A 31 34.05 -13.24 35.99
N SER A 32 32.85 -12.76 36.31
CA SER A 32 32.37 -12.60 37.69
C SER A 32 31.25 -13.55 38.09
N ASP A 33 30.29 -13.82 37.20
CA ASP A 33 29.15 -14.73 37.42
C ASP A 33 29.44 -16.18 37.00
N SER A 34 30.34 -16.34 36.03
CA SER A 34 30.56 -17.55 35.24
C SER A 34 31.19 -18.72 36.01
N SER A 35 31.19 -19.92 35.41
CA SER A 35 31.76 -21.12 36.04
C SER A 35 33.25 -20.97 36.36
N GLU A 36 33.78 -21.66 37.39
CA GLU A 36 35.21 -21.63 37.74
C GLU A 36 36.12 -21.96 36.54
N LEU A 37 35.67 -22.85 35.66
CA LEU A 37 36.39 -23.24 34.45
C LEU A 37 36.44 -22.10 33.42
N TRP A 38 35.33 -21.38 33.22
CA TRP A 38 35.29 -20.21 32.31
C TRP A 38 36.04 -19.03 32.89
N LYS A 39 35.94 -18.76 34.20
CA LYS A 39 36.74 -17.75 34.91
C LYS A 39 38.24 -17.95 34.68
N SER A 40 38.72 -19.18 34.89
CA SER A 40 40.13 -19.53 34.62
C SER A 40 40.59 -19.40 33.16
N GLN A 41 39.67 -19.12 32.23
CA GLN A 41 39.93 -18.89 30.80
C GLN A 41 39.60 -17.45 30.35
N ALA A 42 38.87 -16.68 31.16
CA ALA A 42 38.42 -15.31 30.88
C ALA A 42 39.13 -14.24 31.73
N ASP A 43 39.99 -14.64 32.68
CA ASP A 43 40.82 -13.73 33.47
C ASP A 43 42.07 -13.28 32.68
N TYR A 44 42.04 -12.07 32.12
CA TYR A 44 43.12 -11.47 31.33
C TYR A 44 43.74 -10.24 32.02
N VAL A 45 45.06 -10.11 31.88
CA VAL A 45 45.80 -8.91 32.32
C VAL A 45 46.09 -8.02 31.12
N CYS A 46 45.48 -6.84 31.12
CA CYS A 46 45.71 -5.77 30.16
C CYS A 46 47.04 -5.04 30.46
N ASP A 47 47.81 -4.70 29.43
CA ASP A 47 49.10 -4.01 29.56
C ASP A 47 49.02 -2.48 29.38
N GLY A 48 47.85 -1.96 29.00
CA GLY A 48 47.59 -0.54 28.72
C GLY A 48 47.78 -0.15 27.26
N ILE A 49 47.91 -1.11 26.33
CA ILE A 49 48.14 -0.88 24.91
C ILE A 49 47.36 -1.90 24.06
N HIS A 50 46.41 -1.43 23.24
CA HIS A 50 45.54 -2.29 22.44
C HIS A 50 44.60 -3.18 23.28
N ASP A 51 44.20 -2.71 24.46
CA ASP A 51 43.46 -3.48 25.48
C ASP A 51 42.11 -4.05 24.99
N GLN A 52 41.62 -3.63 23.81
CA GLN A 52 40.49 -4.27 23.15
C GLN A 52 40.72 -5.77 22.88
N ASN A 53 41.97 -6.21 22.72
CA ASN A 53 42.30 -7.60 22.44
C ASN A 53 41.98 -8.50 23.62
N GLU A 54 42.42 -8.13 24.81
CA GLU A 54 42.17 -8.84 26.07
C GLU A 54 40.70 -8.77 26.47
N ILE A 55 40.04 -7.62 26.25
CA ILE A 55 38.59 -7.47 26.48
C ILE A 55 37.80 -8.40 25.54
N ASN A 56 38.09 -8.38 24.24
CA ASN A 56 37.45 -9.28 23.27
C ASN A 56 37.80 -10.76 23.56
N ALA A 57 39.01 -11.07 24.06
CA ALA A 57 39.38 -12.44 24.42
C ALA A 57 38.61 -12.95 25.64
N ALA A 58 38.45 -12.13 26.68
CA ALA A 58 37.62 -12.44 27.85
C ALA A 58 36.15 -12.67 27.47
N ILE A 59 35.59 -11.79 26.63
CA ILE A 59 34.23 -11.91 26.09
C ILE A 59 34.06 -13.23 25.31
N ASN A 60 34.99 -13.56 24.40
CA ASN A 60 34.93 -14.78 23.61
C ASN A 60 35.18 -16.08 24.43
N ALA A 61 35.73 -15.98 25.64
CA ALA A 61 35.89 -17.10 26.56
C ALA A 61 34.60 -17.47 27.33
N LEU A 62 33.51 -16.71 27.14
CA LEU A 62 32.19 -16.94 27.76
C LEU A 62 31.13 -17.40 26.73
N PRO A 63 31.18 -18.65 26.23
CA PRO A 63 30.34 -19.13 25.13
C PRO A 63 28.85 -19.37 25.47
N GLN A 64 28.37 -18.87 26.62
CA GLN A 64 26.98 -18.94 27.07
C GLN A 64 26.47 -17.60 27.61
N GLY A 65 27.16 -16.49 27.32
CA GLY A 65 26.95 -15.21 27.98
C GLY A 65 27.61 -15.16 29.37
N GLY A 66 27.39 -14.07 30.08
CA GLY A 66 27.91 -13.80 31.43
C GLY A 66 28.47 -12.39 31.60
N GLU A 67 28.91 -12.06 32.82
CA GLU A 67 29.48 -10.75 33.15
C GLU A 67 31.01 -10.75 33.06
N VAL A 68 31.53 -9.79 32.28
CA VAL A 68 32.95 -9.44 32.15
C VAL A 68 33.19 -8.11 32.87
N ILE A 69 33.92 -8.15 33.99
CA ILE A 69 34.26 -6.97 34.78
C ILE A 69 35.64 -6.42 34.37
N LEU A 70 35.65 -5.12 34.09
CA LEU A 70 36.84 -4.28 33.91
C LEU A 70 37.23 -3.66 35.26
N SER A 71 38.52 -3.71 35.62
CA SER A 71 39.02 -3.09 36.86
C SER A 71 38.88 -1.56 36.88
N GLU A 72 39.14 -0.93 38.03
CA GLU A 72 39.50 0.50 38.02
C GLU A 72 40.79 0.73 37.20
N GLY A 73 40.88 1.88 36.55
CA GLY A 73 41.98 2.25 35.65
C GLY A 73 41.54 2.70 34.25
N THR A 74 42.50 2.90 33.35
CA THR A 74 42.26 3.40 31.98
C THR A 74 42.73 2.39 30.94
N PHE A 75 41.78 1.83 30.20
CA PHE A 75 42.01 0.92 29.08
C PHE A 75 42.18 1.75 27.79
N ILE A 76 43.26 1.51 27.04
CA ILE A 76 43.59 2.22 25.79
C ILE A 76 43.26 1.30 24.61
N CYS A 77 42.01 1.40 24.18
CA CYS A 77 41.48 0.67 23.04
C CYS A 77 41.69 1.49 21.75
N ASP A 78 42.24 0.89 20.71
CA ASP A 78 42.46 1.58 19.42
C ASP A 78 41.83 0.91 18.19
N GLU A 79 41.14 -0.19 18.43
CA GLU A 79 40.22 -0.88 17.51
C GLU A 79 38.92 -1.20 18.29
N VAL A 80 38.04 -2.04 17.73
CA VAL A 80 36.65 -2.20 18.20
C VAL A 80 36.50 -3.28 19.28
N ILE A 81 35.64 -3.02 20.27
CA ILE A 81 35.14 -4.02 21.22
C ILE A 81 33.80 -4.57 20.72
N TYR A 82 33.65 -5.90 20.71
CA TYR A 82 32.49 -6.63 20.19
C TYR A 82 31.87 -7.55 21.27
N PRO A 83 30.96 -7.05 22.13
CA PRO A 83 30.20 -7.87 23.07
C PRO A 83 29.42 -8.98 22.36
N GLN A 84 29.39 -10.18 22.94
CA GLN A 84 28.63 -11.31 22.41
C GLN A 84 27.24 -11.44 23.07
N THR A 85 26.36 -12.28 22.50
CA THR A 85 24.99 -12.46 23.01
C THR A 85 24.98 -12.84 24.49
N GLY A 86 24.17 -12.15 25.30
CA GLY A 86 24.06 -12.41 26.73
C GLY A 86 25.25 -11.93 27.58
N ILE A 87 26.12 -11.08 27.04
CA ILE A 87 27.27 -10.52 27.77
C ILE A 87 26.89 -9.22 28.49
N THR A 88 27.24 -9.14 29.78
CA THR A 88 27.32 -7.87 30.51
C THR A 88 28.78 -7.41 30.53
N LEU A 89 29.07 -6.19 30.08
CA LEU A 89 30.40 -5.57 30.17
C LEU A 89 30.37 -4.46 31.23
N SER A 90 30.97 -4.72 32.38
CA SER A 90 30.83 -3.89 33.58
C SER A 90 32.13 -3.18 33.97
N GLY A 91 32.03 -1.90 34.32
CA GLY A 91 33.09 -1.16 35.02
C GLY A 91 32.83 -1.03 36.52
N GLN A 92 33.74 -0.34 37.22
CA GLN A 92 33.62 -0.07 38.68
C GLN A 92 33.04 1.32 39.00
N GLY A 93 32.41 1.96 38.02
CA GLY A 93 31.87 3.32 38.03
C GLY A 93 32.56 4.23 37.00
N ASP A 94 31.82 5.20 36.46
CA ASP A 94 32.30 6.22 35.52
C ASP A 94 33.41 7.13 36.08
N SER A 95 33.59 7.12 37.40
CA SER A 95 34.67 7.80 38.12
C SER A 95 35.91 6.91 38.38
N LYS A 96 35.91 5.65 37.92
CA LYS A 96 37.00 4.68 38.15
C LYS A 96 37.48 3.92 36.91
N THR A 97 36.57 3.49 36.05
CA THR A 97 36.87 2.67 34.86
C THR A 97 36.70 3.55 33.62
N PHE A 98 37.79 3.71 32.85
CA PHE A 98 37.86 4.65 31.73
C PHE A 98 38.27 3.94 30.44
N LEU A 99 37.39 3.88 29.44
CA LEU A 99 37.67 3.31 28.11
C LEU A 99 38.07 4.43 27.15
N LYS A 100 39.35 4.48 26.79
CA LYS A 100 39.90 5.49 25.90
C LYS A 100 39.98 4.96 24.47
N LEU A 101 38.89 5.12 23.73
CA LEU A 101 38.67 4.63 22.37
C LEU A 101 39.33 5.60 21.37
N THR A 102 40.39 5.17 20.69
CA THR A 102 41.24 6.04 19.85
C THR A 102 41.50 5.45 18.47
N LYS A 103 42.02 6.24 17.52
CA LYS A 103 42.52 5.77 16.21
C LYS A 103 41.50 4.99 15.33
N ASN A 104 40.20 5.06 15.64
CA ASN A 104 39.03 4.32 15.08
C ASN A 104 38.37 3.32 16.06
N GLY A 105 38.87 3.16 17.29
CA GLY A 105 38.20 2.34 18.31
C GLY A 105 36.79 2.83 18.67
N SER A 106 35.91 1.87 18.97
CA SER A 106 34.52 2.04 19.38
C SER A 106 34.03 0.79 20.12
N ILE A 107 32.83 0.84 20.71
CA ILE A 107 32.08 -0.35 21.10
C ILE A 107 30.95 -0.54 20.08
N ILE A 108 30.87 -1.72 19.47
CA ILE A 108 29.77 -2.06 18.55
C ILE A 108 29.00 -3.24 19.15
N VAL A 109 27.74 -3.00 19.49
CA VAL A 109 26.81 -4.00 20.02
C VAL A 109 26.00 -4.55 18.85
N ASP A 110 26.51 -5.58 18.17
CA ASP A 110 25.82 -6.23 17.04
C ASP A 110 25.06 -7.51 17.43
N LYS A 111 25.09 -7.87 18.72
CA LYS A 111 24.41 -9.01 19.35
C LYS A 111 23.38 -8.55 20.38
N GLU A 112 22.29 -9.29 20.49
CA GLU A 112 21.20 -9.05 21.43
C GLU A 112 21.56 -9.46 22.87
N TYR A 113 20.74 -9.03 23.84
CA TYR A 113 20.90 -9.35 25.26
C TYR A 113 22.26 -8.90 25.83
N VAL A 114 22.82 -7.83 25.26
CA VAL A 114 24.05 -7.19 25.73
C VAL A 114 23.69 -6.08 26.72
N THR A 115 24.41 -6.06 27.84
CA THR A 115 24.34 -4.96 28.82
C THR A 115 25.71 -4.27 28.90
N LEU A 116 25.73 -2.94 28.83
CA LEU A 116 26.92 -2.12 29.06
C LEU A 116 26.71 -1.28 30.31
N GLU A 117 27.57 -1.43 31.33
CA GLU A 117 27.33 -0.72 32.60
C GLU A 117 28.56 -0.13 33.31
N LYS A 118 28.34 0.99 34.02
CA LYS A 118 29.23 1.53 35.06
C LYS A 118 30.66 1.89 34.60
N PHE A 119 30.84 2.51 33.44
CA PHE A 119 32.14 3.07 33.02
C PHE A 119 32.05 4.41 32.30
N TYR A 120 33.17 5.13 32.27
CA TYR A 120 33.35 6.32 31.44
C TYR A 120 34.04 5.94 30.13
N TYR A 121 33.73 6.64 29.04
CA TYR A 121 34.44 6.47 27.78
C TYR A 121 34.67 7.78 27.02
N SER A 122 35.74 7.81 26.22
CA SER A 122 36.03 8.92 25.31
C SER A 122 36.42 8.41 23.93
N GLY A 123 35.70 8.85 22.90
CA GLY A 123 35.94 8.48 21.51
C GLY A 123 36.78 9.47 20.72
N LYS A 124 37.68 8.94 19.87
CA LYS A 124 38.36 9.67 18.80
C LYS A 124 38.68 8.76 17.61
N SER A 125 38.13 9.09 16.46
CA SER A 125 38.45 8.46 15.17
C SER A 125 39.61 9.15 14.46
N ARG A 126 40.16 8.50 13.42
CA ARG A 126 41.02 9.13 12.40
C ARG A 126 40.22 9.73 11.27
N ASN A 127 39.08 9.12 10.97
CA ASN A 127 38.19 9.48 9.88
C ASN A 127 37.06 10.37 10.43
N TRP A 128 36.49 11.21 9.58
CA TRP A 128 35.36 12.07 9.96
C TRP A 128 34.03 11.37 9.64
N GLY A 129 33.05 11.47 10.54
CA GLY A 129 31.71 10.88 10.37
C GLY A 129 31.59 9.39 10.72
N THR A 130 32.55 8.81 11.46
CA THR A 130 32.47 7.38 11.81
C THR A 130 31.59 7.12 13.04
N GLY A 131 30.29 6.94 12.81
CA GLY A 131 29.35 6.31 13.74
C GLY A 131 29.25 6.94 15.13
N GLY A 132 28.79 6.16 16.11
CA GLY A 132 28.84 6.50 17.53
C GLY A 132 30.13 5.98 18.17
N VAL A 133 30.49 6.54 19.34
CA VAL A 133 31.55 5.94 20.17
C VAL A 133 31.10 4.60 20.74
N ILE A 134 29.85 4.53 21.18
CA ILE A 134 29.07 3.30 21.32
C ILE A 134 28.03 3.30 20.21
N THR A 135 27.95 2.22 19.44
CA THR A 135 26.95 2.02 18.38
C THR A 135 26.18 0.73 18.62
N ILE A 136 24.85 0.83 18.75
CA ILE A 136 23.94 -0.29 19.02
C ILE A 136 23.29 -0.74 17.71
N ARG A 137 23.36 -2.04 17.41
CA ARG A 137 23.01 -2.73 16.14
C ARG A 137 22.33 -4.10 16.39
N ALA A 138 21.63 -4.19 17.50
CA ALA A 138 20.82 -5.34 17.92
C ALA A 138 19.73 -4.87 18.89
N GLY A 139 18.61 -5.57 18.92
CA GLY A 139 17.54 -5.36 19.90
C GLY A 139 17.88 -5.92 21.28
N HIS A 140 16.95 -5.76 22.23
CA HIS A 140 17.01 -6.38 23.56
C HIS A 140 18.29 -6.04 24.35
N CYS A 141 18.72 -4.77 24.34
CA CYS A 141 20.00 -4.33 24.90
C CYS A 141 19.87 -3.19 25.91
N ALA A 142 20.74 -3.18 26.92
CA ALA A 142 20.67 -2.26 28.06
C ALA A 142 21.97 -1.47 28.26
N VAL A 143 21.84 -0.20 28.66
CA VAL A 143 22.97 0.73 28.87
C VAL A 143 22.75 1.53 30.16
N HIS A 144 23.55 1.26 31.20
CA HIS A 144 23.33 1.79 32.56
C HIS A 144 24.56 2.51 33.15
N ASP A 145 24.39 3.65 33.81
CA ASP A 145 25.45 4.35 34.54
C ASP A 145 26.70 4.72 33.68
N LEU A 146 26.54 4.94 32.38
CA LEU A 146 27.63 5.28 31.44
C LEU A 146 27.77 6.79 31.23
N THR A 147 28.99 7.31 31.30
CA THR A 147 29.30 8.72 30.94
C THR A 147 30.27 8.76 29.75
N GLY A 148 29.89 9.45 28.67
CA GLY A 148 30.63 9.42 27.40
C GLY A 148 30.90 10.80 26.79
N THR A 149 31.95 10.87 25.97
CA THR A 149 32.29 12.05 25.15
C THR A 149 32.93 11.67 23.81
N CYS A 150 32.87 12.55 22.81
CA CYS A 150 33.60 12.43 21.54
C CYS A 150 34.15 13.79 21.08
N ASP A 151 35.14 13.78 20.18
CA ASP A 151 35.46 14.97 19.39
C ASP A 151 34.75 14.98 18.04
N THR A 152 34.96 16.01 17.22
CA THR A 152 34.27 16.23 15.93
C THR A 152 34.57 15.17 14.85
N THR A 153 35.23 14.05 15.17
CA THR A 153 35.49 12.95 14.22
C THR A 153 34.39 11.89 14.20
N GLN A 154 33.62 11.76 15.28
CA GLN A 154 32.50 10.82 15.41
C GLN A 154 31.17 11.57 15.47
N MET A 155 30.08 10.90 15.11
CA MET A 155 28.77 11.54 15.00
C MET A 155 28.15 11.77 16.38
N ALA A 156 28.08 10.74 17.23
CA ALA A 156 27.39 10.78 18.50
C ALA A 156 28.16 10.09 19.63
N VAL A 157 27.82 10.42 20.88
CA VAL A 157 28.33 9.72 22.07
C VAL A 157 27.66 8.36 22.20
N PHE A 158 26.34 8.30 22.04
CA PHE A 158 25.56 7.07 21.87
C PHE A 158 24.83 7.12 20.52
N LEU A 159 25.01 6.09 19.69
CA LEU A 159 24.29 5.93 18.42
C LEU A 159 23.47 4.63 18.47
N VAL A 160 22.14 4.74 18.38
CA VAL A 160 21.30 3.60 18.01
C VAL A 160 21.19 3.58 16.49
N GLN A 161 21.47 2.44 15.88
CA GLN A 161 21.55 2.31 14.43
C GLN A 161 20.81 1.07 13.93
N SER A 162 19.65 1.29 13.32
CA SER A 162 18.95 0.25 12.55
C SER A 162 19.64 -0.02 11.22
N SER A 163 20.21 1.01 10.56
CA SER A 163 20.90 0.81 9.28
C SER A 163 22.05 1.78 8.96
N ASP A 164 22.94 1.36 8.05
CA ASP A 164 24.09 2.15 7.59
C ASP A 164 24.45 1.96 6.10
N SER A 165 25.40 2.76 5.59
CA SER A 165 25.85 2.76 4.20
C SER A 165 26.76 1.57 3.80
N SER A 166 26.73 0.46 4.55
CA SER A 166 27.37 -0.82 4.18
C SER A 166 26.37 -1.93 3.88
N GLY A 167 25.07 -1.59 3.82
CA GLY A 167 23.97 -2.55 3.64
C GLY A 167 23.58 -3.27 4.94
N TYR A 168 24.12 -2.86 6.08
CA TYR A 168 23.59 -3.27 7.38
C TYR A 168 22.21 -2.64 7.55
N ASN A 169 21.18 -3.47 7.78
CA ASN A 169 19.82 -3.05 8.09
C ASN A 169 19.13 -4.06 9.02
N LYS A 170 18.44 -3.58 10.07
CA LYS A 170 17.63 -4.37 11.03
C LYS A 170 16.58 -3.49 11.71
N ILE A 171 15.46 -4.10 12.10
CA ILE A 171 14.60 -3.57 13.18
C ILE A 171 15.42 -3.53 14.49
N ILE A 172 15.27 -2.47 15.28
CA ILE A 172 15.90 -2.33 16.60
C ILE A 172 14.83 -2.07 17.65
N GLU A 173 14.63 -3.03 18.54
CA GLU A 173 13.59 -2.97 19.58
C GLU A 173 14.15 -3.20 20.99
N ASP A 174 13.38 -2.83 22.00
CA ASP A 174 13.68 -3.05 23.42
C ASP A 174 15.09 -2.60 23.85
N ILE A 175 15.41 -1.32 23.58
CA ILE A 175 16.64 -0.67 24.02
C ILE A 175 16.35 0.23 25.23
N GLU A 176 17.08 0.06 26.33
CA GLU A 176 17.00 0.96 27.48
C GLU A 176 18.33 1.67 27.80
N PHE A 177 18.23 2.96 28.09
CA PHE A 177 19.29 3.80 28.64
C PHE A 177 18.85 4.32 30.02
N ILE A 178 19.64 4.05 31.06
CA ILE A 178 19.35 4.49 32.44
C ILE A 178 20.56 5.25 33.02
N ASN A 179 20.35 6.48 33.52
CA ASN A 179 21.39 7.35 34.13
C ASN A 179 22.61 7.63 33.22
N CYS A 180 22.44 7.46 31.91
CA CYS A 180 23.50 7.65 30.91
C CYS A 180 23.71 9.14 30.59
N LYS A 181 24.96 9.54 30.36
CA LYS A 181 25.36 10.95 30.19
C LYS A 181 26.22 11.14 28.96
N ALA A 182 25.74 11.89 27.99
CA ALA A 182 26.54 12.38 26.87
C ALA A 182 27.01 13.80 27.18
N ILE A 183 28.32 14.00 27.37
CA ILE A 183 28.88 15.27 27.80
C ILE A 183 29.94 15.81 26.84
N ASP A 184 29.96 17.13 26.64
CA ASP A 184 31.00 17.85 25.90
C ASP A 184 31.20 17.36 24.44
N SER A 185 30.17 16.72 23.86
CA SER A 185 30.23 16.04 22.56
C SER A 185 30.61 16.99 21.42
N GLY A 186 31.51 16.53 20.56
CA GLY A 186 31.82 17.21 19.30
C GLY A 186 30.75 17.09 18.22
N GLY A 187 29.79 16.18 18.41
CA GLY A 187 28.57 16.06 17.61
C GLY A 187 27.36 15.94 18.53
N TRP A 188 26.45 15.02 18.19
CA TRP A 188 25.24 14.73 18.96
C TRP A 188 25.54 14.05 20.31
N GLY A 189 24.59 14.15 21.25
CA GLY A 189 24.65 13.39 22.50
C GLY A 189 24.17 11.95 22.29
N PHE A 190 22.85 11.78 22.35
CA PHE A 190 22.15 10.58 21.93
C PHE A 190 21.60 10.78 20.51
N ARG A 191 21.69 9.76 19.67
CA ARG A 191 21.22 9.82 18.28
C ARG A 191 20.64 8.48 17.83
N THR A 192 19.46 8.50 17.21
CA THR A 192 19.01 7.39 16.34
C THR A 192 19.49 7.64 14.90
N SER A 193 19.64 6.60 14.08
CA SER A 193 20.10 6.76 12.69
C SER A 193 19.74 5.56 11.82
N ALA A 194 19.32 5.85 10.58
CA ALA A 194 18.96 4.82 9.63
C ALA A 194 19.06 5.32 8.17
N SER A 195 20.02 4.81 7.39
CA SER A 195 20.09 5.05 5.93
C SER A 195 19.65 3.81 5.14
N GLY A 196 19.01 3.97 3.98
CA GLY A 196 18.32 2.86 3.29
C GLY A 196 16.83 2.91 3.58
N THR A 197 16.20 1.78 3.88
CA THR A 197 14.85 1.57 3.35
C THR A 197 13.82 0.82 4.22
N TYR A 198 14.17 -0.25 4.94
CA TYR A 198 13.24 -0.90 5.89
C TYR A 198 13.72 -0.78 7.34
N LYS A 199 13.21 0.20 8.07
CA LYS A 199 13.75 0.61 9.36
C LYS A 199 12.64 0.90 10.38
N LEU A 200 12.45 0.00 11.32
CA LEU A 200 11.66 0.27 12.52
C LEU A 200 12.59 0.34 13.74
N ILE A 201 12.47 1.42 14.52
CA ILE A 201 13.06 1.50 15.86
C ILE A 201 11.93 1.61 16.87
N ARG A 202 11.76 0.65 17.79
CA ARG A 202 10.61 0.66 18.72
C ARG A 202 10.96 0.38 20.18
N ASN A 203 10.02 0.73 21.06
CA ASN A 203 10.07 0.48 22.51
C ASN A 203 11.28 1.09 23.25
N ILE A 204 11.97 2.08 22.65
CA ILE A 204 13.18 2.66 23.25
C ILE A 204 12.82 3.50 24.48
N ARG A 205 13.61 3.33 25.56
CA ARG A 205 13.42 4.03 26.83
C ARG A 205 14.69 4.77 27.25
N TYR A 206 14.59 6.08 27.45
CA TYR A 206 15.62 6.90 28.09
C TYR A 206 15.10 7.36 29.47
N THR A 207 15.81 6.98 30.54
CA THR A 207 15.39 7.26 31.92
C THR A 207 16.53 7.92 32.70
N ASP A 208 16.29 9.12 33.25
CA ASP A 208 17.27 9.91 34.02
C ASP A 208 18.57 10.25 33.21
N CYS A 209 18.49 10.25 31.88
CA CYS A 209 19.63 10.46 30.98
C CYS A 209 19.91 11.95 30.69
N GLN A 210 21.17 12.30 30.40
CA GLN A 210 21.61 13.71 30.30
C GLN A 210 22.45 13.97 29.04
N ALA A 211 22.10 14.99 28.26
CA ALA A 211 22.87 15.47 27.12
C ALA A 211 23.33 16.91 27.38
N ILE A 212 24.62 17.08 27.71
CA ILE A 212 25.17 18.35 28.23
C ILE A 212 26.27 18.89 27.31
N ASN A 213 26.10 20.13 26.86
CA ASN A 213 27.04 20.86 25.99
C ASN A 213 27.36 20.14 24.65
N CYS A 214 26.42 19.36 24.10
CA CYS A 214 26.56 18.73 22.79
C CYS A 214 26.74 19.77 21.67
N GLY A 215 27.48 19.42 20.62
CA GLY A 215 28.02 20.38 19.65
C GLY A 215 28.96 21.39 20.32
N LYS A 216 30.04 20.91 20.95
CA LYS A 216 30.97 21.74 21.73
C LYS A 216 31.88 22.65 20.91
N TYR A 217 32.16 22.29 19.66
CA TYR A 217 33.18 22.95 18.82
C TYR A 217 32.56 23.65 17.62
N GLU A 218 33.15 24.76 17.16
CA GLU A 218 32.69 25.65 16.08
C GLU A 218 32.62 25.00 14.67
N ARG A 219 32.74 23.68 14.57
CA ARG A 219 32.83 22.93 13.31
C ARG A 219 32.02 21.62 13.41
N VAL A 220 30.73 21.81 13.61
CA VAL A 220 29.69 20.78 13.74
C VAL A 220 29.05 20.42 12.39
N TYR A 221 28.30 19.32 12.39
CA TYR A 221 27.25 19.04 11.41
C TYR A 221 26.12 20.08 11.55
N GLU A 222 25.23 20.12 10.56
CA GLU A 222 23.91 20.73 10.74
C GLU A 222 23.12 19.93 11.81
N TRP A 223 22.18 20.61 12.47
CA TRP A 223 21.24 20.06 13.45
C TRP A 223 21.81 19.30 14.66
N VAL A 224 22.98 19.72 15.17
CA VAL A 224 23.59 19.11 16.37
C VAL A 224 22.82 19.45 17.66
N GLY A 225 21.96 18.52 18.06
CA GLY A 225 21.19 18.54 19.30
C GLY A 225 21.69 17.61 20.41
N GLY A 226 20.98 17.61 21.55
CA GLY A 226 21.28 16.75 22.70
C GLY A 226 20.79 15.32 22.53
N PHE A 227 19.48 15.18 22.33
CA PHE A 227 18.81 13.95 21.90
C PHE A 227 18.24 14.19 20.49
N LEU A 228 18.88 13.63 19.47
CA LEU A 228 18.35 13.62 18.10
C LEU A 228 17.64 12.29 17.84
N ILE A 229 16.33 12.34 17.69
CA ILE A 229 15.56 11.30 17.02
C ILE A 229 15.59 11.65 15.53
N LYS A 230 16.52 11.03 14.80
CA LYS A 230 16.68 11.29 13.37
C LYS A 230 15.54 10.59 12.64
N ASN A 231 14.71 11.32 11.94
CA ASN A 231 13.47 10.77 11.40
C ASN A 231 13.67 10.19 9.99
N GLU A 232 14.69 9.35 9.80
CA GLU A 232 14.83 8.55 8.56
C GLU A 232 14.18 7.16 8.69
N HIS A 233 13.44 6.91 9.77
CA HIS A 233 12.86 5.61 10.15
C HIS A 233 11.59 5.84 10.98
N ASP A 234 10.68 4.88 10.96
CA ASP A 234 9.57 4.85 11.91
C ASP A 234 10.10 4.67 13.33
N ILE A 235 9.47 5.38 14.27
CA ILE A 235 9.75 5.25 15.69
C ILE A 235 8.47 5.12 16.53
N GLU A 236 8.32 3.95 17.15
CA GLU A 236 7.12 3.56 17.90
C GLU A 236 7.43 3.44 19.41
N ASN A 237 6.47 3.85 20.26
CA ASN A 237 6.52 3.61 21.72
C ASN A 237 7.82 4.14 22.37
N LEU A 238 8.28 5.31 21.93
CA LEU A 238 9.43 6.00 22.53
C LEU A 238 9.03 6.58 23.89
N ARG A 239 9.87 6.35 24.91
CA ARG A 239 9.72 6.91 26.25
C ARG A 239 10.97 7.69 26.64
N ILE A 240 10.80 8.97 26.97
CA ILE A 240 11.88 9.83 27.48
C ILE A 240 11.40 10.41 28.82
N THR A 241 12.04 10.01 29.91
CA THR A 241 11.55 10.28 31.27
C THR A 241 12.64 10.85 32.17
N ARG A 242 12.39 12.04 32.75
CA ARG A 242 13.33 12.79 33.61
C ARG A 242 14.68 13.07 32.95
N CYS A 243 14.71 13.17 31.62
CA CYS A 243 15.93 13.45 30.87
C CYS A 243 16.21 14.96 30.80
N ILE A 244 17.49 15.32 30.70
CA ILE A 244 17.96 16.71 30.68
C ILE A 244 18.78 16.98 29.41
N ALA A 245 18.46 18.04 28.67
CA ALA A 245 19.23 18.50 27.52
C ALA A 245 19.65 19.97 27.71
N GLU A 246 20.93 20.20 28.01
CA GLU A 246 21.44 21.52 28.40
C GLU A 246 22.59 22.03 27.52
N GLY A 247 22.45 23.25 27.01
CA GLY A 247 23.53 23.94 26.29
C GLY A 247 23.93 23.26 24.96
N CYS A 248 23.01 22.49 24.37
CA CYS A 248 23.23 21.88 23.06
C CYS A 248 23.29 22.96 21.96
N TRP A 249 24.01 22.65 20.87
CA TRP A 249 24.32 23.64 19.84
C TRP A 249 23.08 24.22 19.18
N GLU A 250 22.14 23.37 18.79
CA GLU A 250 20.85 23.78 18.23
C GLU A 250 19.69 23.49 19.19
N SER A 251 19.16 22.27 19.21
CA SER A 251 18.01 21.93 20.05
C SER A 251 18.34 20.91 21.15
N GLY A 252 17.61 20.97 22.27
CA GLY A 252 17.77 20.05 23.39
C GLY A 252 17.30 18.64 23.04
N PHE A 253 16.00 18.50 22.84
CA PHE A 253 15.35 17.34 22.22
C PHE A 253 14.91 17.73 20.80
N HIS A 254 15.17 16.87 19.81
CA HIS A 254 14.88 17.15 18.40
C HIS A 254 14.33 15.88 17.74
N ILE A 255 13.16 15.99 17.12
CA ILE A 255 12.54 14.98 16.24
C ILE A 255 12.44 15.61 14.86
N GLU A 256 13.11 15.02 13.86
CA GLU A 256 13.12 15.54 12.48
C GLU A 256 11.79 15.28 11.74
N TYR A 257 11.67 15.76 10.50
CA TYR A 257 10.42 15.82 9.73
C TYR A 257 9.94 14.51 9.06
N SER A 258 10.84 13.57 8.77
CA SER A 258 10.70 12.66 7.62
C SER A 258 10.31 11.20 7.94
N GLY A 259 9.32 10.95 8.80
CA GLY A 259 8.85 9.60 9.13
C GLY A 259 7.82 9.61 10.27
N ILE A 260 7.25 8.45 10.60
CA ILE A 260 6.18 8.37 11.60
C ILE A 260 6.74 8.13 13.01
N GLY A 261 6.61 9.16 13.85
CA GLY A 261 6.60 8.96 15.30
C GLY A 261 5.20 8.53 15.74
N THR A 262 5.02 7.29 16.21
CA THR A 262 3.79 6.86 16.89
C THR A 262 4.03 6.70 18.39
N ASP A 263 3.07 7.13 19.22
CA ASP A 263 3.12 6.96 20.67
C ASP A 263 4.49 7.40 21.26
N ILE A 264 4.87 8.66 21.04
CA ILE A 264 6.08 9.25 21.65
C ILE A 264 5.68 9.99 22.92
N ILE A 265 6.24 9.63 24.07
CA ILE A 265 5.92 10.27 25.35
C ILE A 265 7.19 10.82 26.03
N PHE A 266 7.17 12.13 26.30
CA PHE A 266 8.11 12.83 27.17
C PHE A 266 7.45 13.09 28.54
N THR A 267 8.14 12.75 29.64
CA THR A 267 7.63 12.96 31.00
C THR A 267 8.71 13.57 31.90
N ASP A 268 8.39 14.68 32.57
CA ASP A 268 9.28 15.39 33.52
C ASP A 268 10.64 15.83 32.91
N CYS A 269 10.70 16.08 31.59
CA CYS A 269 11.94 16.38 30.87
C CYS A 269 12.28 17.88 30.87
N ILE A 270 13.58 18.20 30.90
CA ILE A 270 14.11 19.57 31.01
C ILE A 270 15.01 19.89 29.81
N ALA A 271 14.77 21.00 29.11
CA ALA A 271 15.64 21.46 28.03
C ALA A 271 15.99 22.95 28.15
N ASN A 272 17.23 23.25 28.55
CA ASN A 272 17.66 24.59 28.95
C ASN A 272 18.88 25.11 28.16
N ASN A 273 18.91 26.42 27.88
CA ASN A 273 20.03 27.13 27.25
C ASN A 273 20.51 26.56 25.89
N ASN A 274 19.65 25.84 25.17
CA ASN A 274 19.96 25.29 23.85
C ASN A 274 19.87 26.39 22.78
N GLY A 275 20.58 26.25 21.67
CA GLY A 275 20.55 27.25 20.58
C GLY A 275 21.30 28.54 20.90
N GLN A 276 22.09 28.56 21.98
CA GLN A 276 22.81 29.74 22.47
C GLN A 276 24.21 29.93 21.87
N LYS A 277 24.69 28.99 21.06
CA LYS A 277 26.04 29.03 20.48
C LYS A 277 26.07 29.88 19.18
N PRO A 278 27.18 30.58 18.87
CA PRO A 278 27.22 31.48 17.71
C PRO A 278 27.17 30.72 16.37
N TYR A 279 26.17 30.99 15.54
CA TYR A 279 26.04 30.34 14.23
C TYR A 279 27.07 30.87 13.21
N PRO A 280 27.79 29.98 12.49
CA PRO A 280 28.55 30.35 11.30
C PRO A 280 27.63 30.96 10.23
N THR A 281 28.10 31.98 9.52
CA THR A 281 27.33 32.70 8.48
C THR A 281 27.01 31.89 7.22
N THR A 282 27.33 30.60 7.21
CA THR A 282 27.03 29.63 6.14
C THR A 282 25.80 28.79 6.41
N PHE A 283 25.32 28.75 7.66
CA PHE A 283 24.17 27.94 8.08
C PHE A 283 22.97 28.83 8.38
N LYS A 284 21.77 28.28 8.18
CA LYS A 284 20.51 28.92 8.58
C LYS A 284 20.30 28.80 10.10
N GLN A 285 19.46 29.67 10.65
CA GLN A 285 19.01 29.60 12.04
C GLN A 285 17.61 28.99 12.05
N ASP A 286 17.52 27.67 11.91
CA ASP A 286 16.24 26.99 11.70
C ASP A 286 15.47 26.74 13.01
N PHE A 287 16.06 26.08 14.03
CA PHE A 287 15.28 25.57 15.18
C PHE A 287 15.66 26.13 16.55
N MET A 288 16.93 25.99 16.99
CA MET A 288 17.48 26.65 18.20
C MET A 288 16.61 26.54 19.48
N SER A 289 16.00 25.38 19.75
CA SER A 289 14.88 25.25 20.71
C SER A 289 15.13 24.31 21.90
N GLY A 290 14.27 24.37 22.93
CA GLY A 290 14.27 23.36 24.00
C GLY A 290 13.83 22.00 23.44
N PHE A 291 12.61 21.96 22.90
CA PHE A 291 12.06 20.87 22.11
C PHE A 291 11.86 21.35 20.66
N PHE A 292 12.31 20.56 19.69
CA PHE A 292 11.90 20.65 18.30
C PHE A 292 11.12 19.38 17.94
N ILE A 293 9.87 19.54 17.52
CA ILE A 293 8.98 18.46 17.10
C ILE A 293 8.63 18.71 15.63
N GLY A 294 9.21 17.92 14.72
CA GLY A 294 9.08 18.11 13.28
C GLY A 294 8.10 17.18 12.55
N ARG A 295 7.61 16.10 13.20
CA ARG A 295 6.43 15.26 12.81
C ARG A 295 6.11 14.26 13.93
N GLY A 296 4.89 13.69 13.93
CA GLY A 296 4.49 12.51 14.72
C GLY A 296 3.60 12.80 15.95
N ASP A 297 2.96 11.73 16.48
CA ASP A 297 2.16 11.79 17.70
C ASP A 297 3.07 11.86 18.93
N VAL A 298 3.29 13.09 19.40
CA VAL A 298 4.11 13.39 20.57
C VAL A 298 3.25 13.93 21.71
N THR A 299 3.32 13.28 22.87
CA THR A 299 2.75 13.76 24.12
C THR A 299 3.87 14.23 25.07
N LEU A 300 3.82 15.51 25.45
CA LEU A 300 4.73 16.11 26.44
C LEU A 300 3.98 16.33 27.76
N GLN A 301 4.54 15.85 28.86
CA GLN A 301 3.94 15.90 30.20
C GLN A 301 4.95 16.47 31.21
N ASN A 302 4.57 17.55 31.90
CA ASN A 302 5.42 18.25 32.89
C ASN A 302 6.78 18.75 32.32
N CYS A 303 6.91 18.92 31.00
CA CYS A 303 8.16 19.33 30.39
C CYS A 303 8.46 20.81 30.68
N HIS A 304 9.71 21.11 31.04
CA HIS A 304 10.16 22.46 31.36
C HIS A 304 11.31 22.91 30.45
N THR A 305 11.31 24.19 30.11
CA THR A 305 12.31 24.82 29.23
C THR A 305 12.70 26.18 29.77
N GLU A 306 14.01 26.47 29.81
CA GLU A 306 14.51 27.80 30.17
C GLU A 306 15.56 28.30 29.18
N GLY A 307 15.42 29.56 28.73
CA GLY A 307 16.52 30.32 28.12
C GLY A 307 16.99 29.80 26.77
N ASN A 308 16.14 29.09 26.02
CA ASN A 308 16.49 28.58 24.70
C ASN A 308 16.57 29.69 23.64
N GLY A 309 17.29 29.42 22.55
CA GLY A 309 17.74 30.43 21.59
C GLY A 309 16.62 31.08 20.78
N LEU A 310 15.65 30.30 20.30
CA LEU A 310 14.50 30.75 19.51
C LEU A 310 13.16 30.42 20.18
N ALA A 311 13.01 29.22 20.74
CA ALA A 311 11.75 28.75 21.32
C ALA A 311 11.96 27.74 22.46
N GLY A 312 11.01 27.68 23.40
CA GLY A 312 10.91 26.58 24.36
C GLY A 312 10.44 25.32 23.64
N PHE A 313 9.28 25.42 23.00
CA PHE A 313 8.64 24.36 22.22
C PHE A 313 8.41 24.87 20.79
N PHE A 314 9.16 24.32 19.84
CA PHE A 314 8.94 24.52 18.40
C PHE A 314 8.23 23.27 17.86
N ILE A 315 7.05 23.47 17.28
CA ILE A 315 6.25 22.45 16.60
C ILE A 315 6.12 22.86 15.13
N ASP A 316 6.62 22.02 14.23
CA ASP A 316 6.44 22.10 12.78
C ASP A 316 5.83 20.77 12.32
N ASP A 317 5.00 20.78 11.28
CA ASP A 317 4.30 19.58 10.75
C ASP A 317 3.50 18.76 11.81
N GLY A 318 3.14 19.40 12.93
CA GLY A 318 2.70 18.72 14.16
C GLY A 318 1.34 18.02 14.07
N SER A 319 1.34 16.75 13.67
CA SER A 319 0.15 15.88 13.64
C SER A 319 -0.14 15.29 15.03
N GLY A 320 -1.13 15.84 15.74
CA GLY A 320 -1.68 15.26 16.97
C GLY A 320 -0.87 15.53 18.26
N VAL A 321 0.07 16.48 18.23
CA VAL A 321 0.95 16.81 19.37
C VAL A 321 0.13 17.33 20.57
N LYS A 322 0.37 16.76 21.75
CA LYS A 322 -0.29 17.14 23.02
C LYS A 322 0.72 17.65 24.05
N LEU A 323 0.41 18.78 24.70
CA LEU A 323 1.22 19.40 25.75
C LEU A 323 0.40 19.53 27.04
N TYR A 324 0.84 18.89 28.11
CA TYR A 324 0.20 18.89 29.42
C TYR A 324 1.16 19.46 30.47
N ASN A 325 0.75 20.53 31.16
CA ASN A 325 1.55 21.16 32.23
C ASN A 325 2.98 21.54 31.77
N CYS A 326 3.11 21.99 30.52
CA CYS A 326 4.41 22.35 29.94
C CYS A 326 4.74 23.83 30.18
N THR A 327 5.97 24.14 30.58
CA THR A 327 6.39 25.50 30.95
C THR A 327 7.64 25.94 30.19
N ASP A 328 7.61 27.14 29.59
CA ASP A 328 8.78 27.86 29.09
C ASP A 328 9.03 29.16 29.86
N GLU A 329 10.31 29.40 30.17
CA GLU A 329 10.80 30.64 30.75
C GLU A 329 11.94 31.23 29.92
N ASN A 330 12.01 32.56 29.86
CA ASN A 330 13.21 33.30 29.42
C ASN A 330 13.66 33.05 27.95
N THR A 331 12.80 32.48 27.09
CA THR A 331 13.08 32.27 25.65
C THR A 331 13.64 33.52 24.98
N ALA A 332 14.73 33.33 24.22
CA ALA A 332 15.41 34.34 23.41
C ALA A 332 15.95 35.59 24.14
N ILE A 333 16.01 35.64 25.49
CA ILE A 333 16.50 36.82 26.24
C ILE A 333 17.94 37.24 25.86
N THR A 334 18.77 36.28 25.45
CA THR A 334 20.19 36.48 25.13
C THR A 334 20.50 36.64 23.64
N ARG A 335 19.52 36.46 22.74
CA ARG A 335 19.72 36.52 21.27
C ARG A 335 18.75 37.51 20.60
N ASN A 336 19.18 38.06 19.46
CA ASN A 336 18.41 39.03 18.68
C ASN A 336 18.72 38.99 17.17
N ASP A 337 19.50 37.99 16.73
CA ASP A 337 20.14 37.92 15.42
C ASP A 337 19.37 37.07 14.39
N PHE A 338 18.06 36.89 14.62
CA PHE A 338 17.18 35.97 13.90
C PHE A 338 16.93 36.35 12.44
N SER A 339 17.39 35.52 11.51
CA SER A 339 17.26 35.72 10.05
C SER A 339 15.98 35.14 9.43
N GLN A 340 15.46 34.04 9.97
CA GLN A 340 14.38 33.24 9.36
C GLN A 340 13.07 33.35 10.14
N TYR A 341 12.95 32.61 11.25
CA TYR A 341 11.82 32.71 12.18
C TYR A 341 12.01 33.87 13.17
N LYS A 342 11.02 34.08 14.05
CA LYS A 342 11.06 35.05 15.15
C LYS A 342 10.65 34.36 16.45
N PRO A 343 11.27 34.68 17.59
CA PRO A 343 11.14 33.85 18.78
C PRO A 343 9.72 33.80 19.35
N ALA A 344 9.36 32.64 19.89
CA ALA A 344 8.17 32.45 20.71
C ALA A 344 8.37 31.31 21.71
N SER A 345 7.81 31.40 22.93
CA SER A 345 7.88 30.29 23.91
C SER A 345 7.26 29.01 23.37
N PHE A 346 6.04 29.12 22.83
CA PHE A 346 5.40 28.11 22.00
C PHE A 346 5.33 28.63 20.56
N PHE A 347 6.04 27.99 19.64
CA PHE A 347 6.11 28.35 18.22
C PHE A 347 5.53 27.20 17.38
N ILE A 348 4.37 27.41 16.77
CA ILE A 348 3.58 26.34 16.13
C ILE A 348 3.27 26.73 14.69
N ILE A 349 3.71 25.90 13.74
CA ILE A 349 3.50 26.11 12.31
C ILE A 349 3.10 24.82 11.60
N ASN A 350 2.43 24.96 10.44
CA ASN A 350 2.17 23.89 9.46
C ASN A 350 1.46 22.62 9.98
N THR A 351 0.48 22.74 10.88
CA THR A 351 -0.27 21.57 11.36
C THR A 351 -1.16 20.96 10.27
N TRP A 352 -1.17 19.63 10.17
CA TRP A 352 -2.01 18.89 9.23
C TRP A 352 -3.52 19.08 9.46
N PRO A 353 -4.38 18.77 8.46
CA PRO A 353 -5.81 18.61 8.69
C PRO A 353 -6.13 17.61 9.81
N ASN A 354 -7.29 17.81 10.44
CA ASN A 354 -8.01 16.85 11.28
C ASN A 354 -7.34 16.37 12.59
N ASN A 355 -6.04 16.64 12.81
CA ASN A 355 -5.33 16.32 14.05
C ASN A 355 -4.97 17.62 14.82
N PRO A 356 -5.83 18.09 15.75
CA PRO A 356 -5.61 19.35 16.45
C PRO A 356 -4.42 19.28 17.42
N ILE A 357 -3.71 20.40 17.57
CA ILE A 357 -2.76 20.59 18.67
C ILE A 357 -3.56 20.72 19.97
N VAL A 358 -3.15 19.98 21.01
CA VAL A 358 -3.76 20.06 22.34
C VAL A 358 -2.78 20.70 23.32
N MET A 359 -3.17 21.77 23.99
CA MET A 359 -2.40 22.38 25.08
C MET A 359 -3.28 22.51 26.33
N LYS A 360 -2.80 22.04 27.47
CA LYS A 360 -3.52 22.10 28.75
C LYS A 360 -2.58 22.50 29.89
N ASP A 361 -3.00 23.48 30.70
CA ASP A 361 -2.28 23.95 31.90
C ASP A 361 -0.84 24.46 31.58
N CYS A 362 -0.62 24.94 30.36
CA CYS A 362 0.70 25.35 29.88
C CYS A 362 1.05 26.79 30.29
N THR A 363 2.34 27.10 30.45
CA THR A 363 2.82 28.43 30.89
C THR A 363 3.99 28.95 30.03
N SER A 364 3.95 30.24 29.68
CA SER A 364 5.04 31.01 29.06
C SER A 364 5.36 32.24 29.91
N THR A 365 6.62 32.42 30.31
CA THR A 365 7.05 33.57 31.13
C THR A 365 8.30 34.26 30.57
N ASN A 366 8.27 35.60 30.47
CA ASN A 366 9.39 36.45 30.05
C ASN A 366 9.99 36.15 28.65
N SER A 367 9.19 35.65 27.71
CA SER A 367 9.63 35.51 26.31
C SER A 367 10.10 36.86 25.75
N ASN A 368 11.30 36.89 25.17
CA ASN A 368 11.81 38.04 24.42
C ASN A 368 11.21 38.13 22.99
N GLY A 369 10.25 37.26 22.68
CA GLY A 369 9.40 37.30 21.50
C GLY A 369 7.93 37.09 21.88
N ARG A 370 7.19 36.28 21.12
CA ARG A 370 5.80 35.94 21.44
C ARG A 370 5.72 34.94 22.61
N GLY A 371 4.60 34.92 23.35
CA GLY A 371 4.30 33.82 24.28
C GLY A 371 3.76 32.60 23.53
N LEU A 372 2.87 32.83 22.58
CA LEU A 372 2.37 31.83 21.64
C LEU A 372 2.37 32.42 20.22
N TYR A 373 2.82 31.62 19.26
CA TYR A 373 2.66 31.84 17.83
C TYR A 373 1.99 30.62 17.21
N ILE A 374 0.87 30.81 16.53
CA ILE A 374 0.24 29.83 15.65
C ILE A 374 0.03 30.47 14.28
N GLY A 375 0.52 29.85 13.21
CA GLY A 375 0.23 30.29 11.84
C GLY A 375 0.97 29.49 10.76
N SER A 376 0.44 29.50 9.53
CA SER A 376 1.12 28.91 8.36
C SER A 376 0.88 29.78 7.13
N LYS A 377 1.78 29.70 6.14
CA LYS A 377 1.60 30.38 4.84
C LYS A 377 0.54 29.72 3.98
N GLU A 378 0.41 28.40 4.10
CA GLU A 378 -0.30 27.54 3.16
C GLU A 378 -1.51 26.88 3.84
N TYR A 379 -1.32 26.35 5.05
CA TYR A 379 -2.34 25.58 5.77
C TYR A 379 -3.15 26.43 6.75
N LEU A 380 -4.28 25.87 7.20
CA LEU A 380 -5.02 26.32 8.38
C LEU A 380 -4.65 25.43 9.58
N THR A 381 -4.72 25.94 10.81
CA THR A 381 -4.40 25.22 12.06
C THR A 381 -5.66 24.96 12.89
N GLN A 382 -5.84 23.74 13.41
CA GLN A 382 -6.83 23.46 14.46
C GLN A 382 -6.13 23.31 15.81
N ALA A 383 -6.69 23.90 16.86
CA ALA A 383 -6.11 23.83 18.21
C ALA A 383 -7.18 23.76 19.30
N GLN A 384 -6.85 23.05 20.40
CA GLN A 384 -7.60 23.06 21.65
C GLN A 384 -6.65 23.53 22.74
N ILE A 385 -6.86 24.73 23.27
CA ILE A 385 -6.01 25.34 24.29
C ILE A 385 -6.84 25.63 25.54
N GLU A 386 -6.48 24.99 26.66
CA GLU A 386 -7.14 25.11 27.96
C GLU A 386 -6.13 25.63 29.01
N ASN A 387 -6.49 26.70 29.74
CA ASN A 387 -5.66 27.29 30.81
C ASN A 387 -4.21 27.60 30.36
N LEU A 388 -4.04 28.30 29.22
CA LEU A 388 -2.71 28.78 28.79
C LEU A 388 -2.36 30.10 29.48
N VAL A 389 -1.34 30.09 30.33
CA VAL A 389 -0.84 31.28 31.03
C VAL A 389 0.32 31.92 30.27
N VAL A 390 0.21 33.21 29.92
CA VAL A 390 1.29 33.96 29.25
C VAL A 390 1.63 35.22 30.02
N THR A 391 2.84 35.29 30.58
CA THR A 391 3.28 36.42 31.42
C THR A 391 4.47 37.16 30.81
N ASN A 392 4.31 38.47 30.62
CA ASN A 392 5.37 39.42 30.31
C ASN A 392 6.15 39.14 29.01
N ALA A 393 5.50 38.55 27.99
CA ALA A 393 6.09 38.41 26.66
C ALA A 393 6.34 39.79 26.00
N ALA A 394 7.51 39.98 25.41
CA ALA A 394 7.91 41.22 24.73
C ALA A 394 7.10 41.47 23.44
N GLY A 395 6.77 40.39 22.75
CA GLY A 395 6.06 40.36 21.48
C GLY A 395 6.96 40.55 20.25
N VAL A 396 6.45 40.13 19.10
CA VAL A 396 7.07 40.33 17.78
C VAL A 396 6.13 41.21 16.96
N ASP A 397 6.69 42.21 16.27
CA ASP A 397 5.95 43.24 15.51
C ASP A 397 4.82 43.94 16.29
N GLY A 398 4.93 43.95 17.62
CA GLY A 398 3.97 44.54 18.56
C GLY A 398 2.92 43.56 19.13
N THR A 399 2.96 42.27 18.79
CA THR A 399 1.99 41.25 19.23
C THR A 399 2.62 40.28 20.24
N ALA A 400 2.02 40.09 21.43
CA ALA A 400 2.49 39.10 22.40
C ALA A 400 2.01 37.66 22.11
N ILE A 401 0.76 37.48 21.67
CA ILE A 401 0.18 36.19 21.26
C ILE A 401 -0.46 36.39 19.89
N GLU A 402 -0.11 35.54 18.93
CA GLU A 402 -0.56 35.67 17.54
C GLU A 402 -1.13 34.34 17.04
N LEU A 403 -2.37 34.40 16.55
CA LEU A 403 -3.16 33.26 16.09
C LEU A 403 -3.64 33.56 14.67
N ASP A 404 -3.02 32.94 13.67
CA ASP A 404 -3.30 33.15 12.25
C ASP A 404 -3.85 31.86 11.62
N ARG A 405 -4.85 32.00 10.73
CA ARG A 405 -5.39 30.93 9.88
C ARG A 405 -5.95 29.75 10.70
N ILE A 406 -6.94 30.03 11.53
CA ILE A 406 -7.53 29.05 12.45
C ILE A 406 -8.69 28.29 11.80
N ARG A 407 -8.73 26.96 11.96
CA ARG A 407 -9.78 26.05 11.43
C ARG A 407 -11.03 26.03 12.30
N PRO A 408 -12.20 25.68 11.70
CA PRO A 408 -13.41 25.31 12.43
C PRO A 408 -13.17 24.31 13.56
N GLY A 409 -13.94 24.48 14.64
CA GLY A 409 -13.85 23.63 15.83
C GLY A 409 -12.56 23.79 16.62
N SER A 410 -11.95 24.98 16.65
CA SER A 410 -10.83 25.31 17.55
C SER A 410 -11.31 26.07 18.79
N SER A 411 -10.62 25.91 19.92
CA SER A 411 -10.93 26.62 21.18
C SER A 411 -9.68 27.15 21.89
N PHE A 412 -9.80 28.32 22.53
CA PHE A 412 -8.70 29.05 23.14
C PHE A 412 -9.07 29.71 24.48
N ASP A 413 -8.74 29.08 25.60
CA ASP A 413 -8.75 29.69 26.93
C ASP A 413 -7.34 30.20 27.30
N ILE A 414 -7.20 31.53 27.37
CA ILE A 414 -5.90 32.21 27.47
C ILE A 414 -5.88 33.24 28.60
N HIS A 415 -4.98 33.04 29.57
CA HIS A 415 -4.72 33.95 30.69
C HIS A 415 -3.43 34.73 30.48
N ALA A 416 -3.51 35.94 29.90
CA ALA A 416 -2.33 36.72 29.50
C ALA A 416 -2.12 38.00 30.31
N SER A 417 -0.86 38.33 30.65
CA SER A 417 -0.51 39.54 31.39
C SER A 417 0.74 40.23 30.85
N GLY A 418 0.76 41.57 30.87
CA GLY A 418 1.94 42.36 30.50
C GLY A 418 1.63 43.60 29.66
N ASN A 419 2.65 44.46 29.53
CA ASN A 419 2.57 45.79 28.90
C ASN A 419 3.72 46.07 27.90
N GLN A 420 4.48 45.05 27.48
CA GLN A 420 5.62 45.23 26.55
C GLN A 420 5.18 45.31 25.09
N ALA A 421 4.34 44.36 24.66
CA ALA A 421 3.72 44.37 23.34
C ALA A 421 2.68 45.50 23.20
N SER A 422 2.34 45.88 21.97
CA SER A 422 1.26 46.83 21.66
C SER A 422 -0.13 46.18 21.71
N ASN A 423 -0.18 44.85 21.53
CA ASN A 423 -1.36 44.00 21.54
C ASN A 423 -1.05 42.72 22.34
N VAL A 424 -1.96 42.28 23.20
CA VAL A 424 -1.75 41.06 24.00
C VAL A 424 -2.10 39.84 23.15
N ILE A 425 -3.28 39.82 22.53
CA ILE A 425 -3.72 38.79 21.58
C ILE A 425 -4.05 39.47 20.25
N LYS A 426 -3.51 38.95 19.14
CA LYS A 426 -3.98 39.22 17.78
C LYS A 426 -4.45 37.92 17.12
N VAL A 427 -5.66 37.93 16.60
CA VAL A 427 -6.25 36.87 15.78
C VAL A 427 -6.37 37.36 14.33
N TYR A 428 -6.02 36.52 13.36
CA TYR A 428 -6.15 36.80 11.93
C TYR A 428 -6.79 35.60 11.22
N ASN A 429 -7.82 35.83 10.39
CA ASN A 429 -8.53 34.79 9.64
C ASN A 429 -8.96 33.59 10.51
N SER A 430 -9.90 33.83 11.44
CA SER A 430 -10.46 32.81 12.32
C SER A 430 -11.77 32.25 11.79
N LEU A 431 -11.89 30.92 11.71
CA LEU A 431 -13.09 30.23 11.21
C LEU A 431 -13.72 29.41 12.34
N ASP A 432 -15.00 29.66 12.64
CA ASP A 432 -15.85 28.79 13.47
C ASP A 432 -15.14 28.28 14.75
N SER A 433 -14.62 29.25 15.53
CA SER A 433 -13.69 29.04 16.63
C SER A 433 -14.07 29.87 17.86
N ASP A 434 -13.70 29.37 19.03
CA ASP A 434 -14.08 29.91 20.34
C ASP A 434 -12.89 30.48 21.14
N TYR A 435 -13.10 31.60 21.85
CA TYR A 435 -12.07 32.32 22.58
C TYR A 435 -12.58 32.78 23.96
N THR A 436 -11.87 32.40 25.03
CA THR A 436 -12.17 32.70 26.44
C THR A 436 -10.88 33.08 27.22
N GLY A 437 -11.00 33.32 28.53
CA GLY A 437 -9.85 33.53 29.42
C GLY A 437 -9.82 34.90 30.12
N SER A 438 -8.63 35.48 30.32
CA SER A 438 -8.48 36.74 31.08
C SER A 438 -7.22 37.53 30.73
N ILE A 439 -7.31 38.86 30.66
CA ILE A 439 -6.18 39.74 30.34
C ILE A 439 -5.86 40.70 31.49
N VAL A 440 -4.58 40.85 31.84
CA VAL A 440 -4.10 41.91 32.76
C VAL A 440 -3.16 42.85 32.01
N SER A 441 -3.68 43.98 31.52
CA SER A 441 -2.91 44.88 30.65
C SER A 441 -3.46 46.31 30.58
N ASP A 442 -2.54 47.27 30.46
CA ASP A 442 -2.79 48.69 30.23
C ASP A 442 -2.61 49.10 28.75
N VAL A 443 -2.41 48.16 27.82
CA VAL A 443 -2.28 48.46 26.39
C VAL A 443 -3.61 48.92 25.78
N ALA A 444 -3.55 49.82 24.80
CA ALA A 444 -4.74 50.47 24.24
C ALA A 444 -5.63 49.56 23.37
N LYS A 445 -5.16 48.34 23.03
CA LYS A 445 -5.87 47.34 22.21
C LYS A 445 -5.43 45.92 22.66
N PRO A 446 -5.92 45.40 23.79
CA PRO A 446 -5.45 44.13 24.33
C PRO A 446 -5.76 42.95 23.40
N ILE A 447 -6.95 42.93 22.80
CA ILE A 447 -7.38 41.88 21.87
C ILE A 447 -7.75 42.52 20.52
N VAL A 448 -7.25 41.96 19.42
CA VAL A 448 -7.52 42.42 18.05
C VAL A 448 -7.90 41.24 17.15
N PHE A 449 -9.05 41.33 16.46
CA PHE A 449 -9.41 40.44 15.36
C PHE A 449 -9.25 41.16 14.02
N ASP A 450 -8.63 40.49 13.05
CA ASP A 450 -8.25 41.03 11.75
C ASP A 450 -8.40 39.96 10.63
N GLY A 451 -8.24 40.36 9.37
CA GLY A 451 -8.34 39.45 8.22
C GLY A 451 -9.75 39.27 7.64
N SER A 452 -9.85 39.18 6.31
CA SER A 452 -11.10 39.18 5.54
C SER A 452 -11.89 37.89 5.62
N ASP A 453 -11.22 36.79 5.94
CA ASP A 453 -11.78 35.44 5.75
C ASP A 453 -12.41 34.93 7.05
N THR A 454 -12.29 35.71 8.13
CA THR A 454 -12.86 35.45 9.45
C THR A 454 -14.38 35.23 9.37
N SER A 455 -14.88 34.17 10.01
CA SER A 455 -16.30 33.80 10.05
C SER A 455 -16.64 32.97 11.29
N SER A 456 -17.93 32.95 11.67
CA SER A 456 -18.52 32.17 12.78
C SER A 456 -17.75 32.18 14.11
N THR A 457 -16.93 33.20 14.37
CA THR A 457 -16.03 33.23 15.53
C THR A 457 -16.74 33.82 16.75
N LEU A 458 -16.59 33.18 17.91
CA LEU A 458 -17.13 33.64 19.18
C LEU A 458 -15.97 33.99 20.13
N ILE A 459 -16.04 35.17 20.77
CA ILE A 459 -15.22 35.48 21.94
C ILE A 459 -16.15 35.78 23.12
N HIS A 460 -16.01 35.00 24.20
CA HIS A 460 -16.92 35.07 25.34
C HIS A 460 -16.22 35.02 26.72
N ASP A 461 -16.93 35.53 27.74
CA ASP A 461 -16.55 35.49 29.17
C ASP A 461 -15.15 36.04 29.55
N VAL A 462 -14.52 36.85 28.70
CA VAL A 462 -13.19 37.43 28.96
C VAL A 462 -13.25 38.64 29.92
N GLU A 463 -12.58 38.54 31.08
CA GLU A 463 -12.32 39.70 31.96
C GLU A 463 -10.98 40.38 31.61
N ILE A 464 -10.98 41.71 31.48
CA ILE A 464 -9.79 42.52 31.12
C ILE A 464 -9.50 43.54 32.23
N LEU A 465 -8.51 43.25 33.06
CA LEU A 465 -8.05 44.13 34.14
C LEU A 465 -7.12 45.22 33.61
N SER A 466 -7.56 46.48 33.67
CA SER A 466 -6.86 47.62 33.08
C SER A 466 -7.02 48.93 33.88
N ASN A 467 -6.09 49.87 33.71
CA ASN A 467 -6.17 51.24 34.24
C ASN A 467 -6.36 52.29 33.16
N THR A 468 -6.14 51.94 31.90
CA THR A 468 -6.15 52.86 30.74
C THR A 468 -7.40 52.72 29.88
N LEU A 469 -7.98 51.51 29.83
CA LEU A 469 -9.18 51.21 29.05
C LEU A 469 -10.47 51.65 29.80
N PRO A 470 -11.56 52.03 29.09
CA PRO A 470 -12.82 52.37 29.73
C PRO A 470 -13.47 51.15 30.39
N VAL A 471 -13.73 51.23 31.70
CA VAL A 471 -14.47 50.21 32.46
C VAL A 471 -15.85 49.98 31.84
N GLY A 472 -16.23 48.71 31.64
CA GLY A 472 -17.47 48.32 30.97
C GLY A 472 -17.45 48.46 29.43
N SER A 473 -16.28 48.66 28.83
CA SER A 473 -16.06 48.35 27.40
C SER A 473 -15.60 46.90 27.23
N THR A 474 -15.69 46.34 26.02
CA THR A 474 -15.30 44.95 25.75
C THR A 474 -13.79 44.74 25.67
N GLY A 475 -12.99 45.79 25.45
CA GLY A 475 -11.55 45.72 25.17
C GLY A 475 -11.15 45.08 23.82
N VAL A 476 -12.06 44.33 23.18
CA VAL A 476 -11.90 43.70 21.86
C VAL A 476 -11.97 44.75 20.75
N THR A 477 -11.00 44.73 19.83
CA THR A 477 -10.98 45.57 18.62
C THR A 477 -11.16 44.71 17.37
N LEU A 478 -12.18 45.01 16.56
CA LEU A 478 -12.30 44.47 15.20
C LEU A 478 -11.67 45.45 14.20
N THR A 479 -10.91 44.96 13.22
CA THR A 479 -10.43 45.82 12.10
C THR A 479 -11.52 46.00 11.03
N SER A 480 -11.27 46.92 10.08
CA SER A 480 -12.14 47.12 8.92
C SER A 480 -12.05 46.01 7.85
N ALA A 481 -11.25 44.96 8.09
CA ALA A 481 -11.21 43.77 7.23
C ALA A 481 -12.26 42.73 7.63
N ILE A 482 -12.64 42.69 8.91
CA ILE A 482 -13.59 41.71 9.47
C ILE A 482 -14.97 41.86 8.80
N PRO A 483 -15.56 40.78 8.26
CA PRO A 483 -16.92 40.82 7.72
C PRO A 483 -17.98 41.13 8.79
N SER A 484 -19.05 41.81 8.39
CA SER A 484 -20.11 42.25 9.31
C SER A 484 -20.82 41.07 9.97
N GLY A 485 -20.60 40.87 11.28
CA GLY A 485 -21.17 39.78 12.07
C GLY A 485 -20.34 38.49 12.11
N ALA A 486 -19.14 38.49 11.54
CA ALA A 486 -18.23 37.34 11.56
C ALA A 486 -17.62 37.02 12.94
N VAL A 487 -17.57 38.01 13.83
CA VAL A 487 -17.11 37.86 15.22
C VAL A 487 -18.25 38.26 16.16
N GLN A 488 -18.67 37.35 17.02
CA GLN A 488 -19.62 37.58 18.10
C GLN A 488 -18.84 37.84 19.39
N ILE A 489 -19.31 38.78 20.22
CA ILE A 489 -18.64 39.23 21.44
C ILE A 489 -19.65 39.22 22.58
N GLU A 490 -19.52 38.25 23.49
CA GLU A 490 -20.44 38.06 24.61
C GLU A 490 -19.70 38.15 25.95
N ASN A 491 -20.34 38.69 27.01
CA ASN A 491 -19.82 38.80 28.38
C ASN A 491 -18.41 39.44 28.59
N CYS A 492 -17.69 39.85 27.55
CA CYS A 492 -16.35 40.41 27.62
C CYS A 492 -16.37 41.81 28.25
N ASN A 493 -15.60 42.03 29.32
CA ASN A 493 -15.66 43.27 30.12
C ASN A 493 -14.30 43.75 30.63
N VAL A 494 -14.03 45.05 30.43
CA VAL A 494 -12.93 45.77 31.07
C VAL A 494 -13.30 46.17 32.50
N VAL A 495 -12.44 45.84 33.46
CA VAL A 495 -12.56 46.16 34.89
C VAL A 495 -11.32 46.92 35.40
N SER A 496 -11.47 47.72 36.46
CA SER A 496 -10.36 48.53 36.99
C SER A 496 -9.46 47.74 37.93
N SER A 497 -8.14 47.86 37.79
CA SER A 497 -7.19 47.29 38.77
C SER A 497 -7.17 48.02 40.12
N THR A 498 -7.82 49.19 40.23
CA THR A 498 -7.92 49.91 41.49
C THR A 498 -9.02 49.32 42.39
N PRO A 499 -8.73 48.99 43.67
CA PRO A 499 -9.72 48.39 44.54
C PRO A 499 -10.84 49.38 44.87
N THR A 500 -12.06 49.08 44.41
CA THR A 500 -13.26 49.82 44.81
C THR A 500 -13.40 49.72 46.34
N PRO A 501 -13.61 50.85 47.06
CA PRO A 501 -13.54 50.86 48.52
C PRO A 501 -14.61 49.96 49.15
N THR A 502 -14.16 49.00 49.96
CA THR A 502 -15.03 48.03 50.64
C THR A 502 -16.07 48.74 51.52
N PRO A 503 -17.37 48.40 51.43
CA PRO A 503 -18.37 48.96 52.32
C PRO A 503 -18.11 48.57 53.77
N THR A 504 -18.25 49.55 54.68
CA THR A 504 -17.93 49.42 56.11
C THR A 504 -18.56 48.18 56.77
N PRO A 505 -17.81 47.33 57.49
CA PRO A 505 -18.35 46.13 58.11
C PRO A 505 -19.34 46.45 59.25
N THR A 506 -20.48 45.76 59.22
CA THR A 506 -21.46 45.72 60.33
C THR A 506 -21.12 44.49 61.22
N PRO A 507 -21.19 44.59 62.57
CA PRO A 507 -20.31 43.79 63.42
C PRO A 507 -20.66 42.30 63.60
N THR A 508 -19.60 41.52 63.77
CA THR A 508 -19.56 40.06 63.97
C THR A 508 -20.04 39.60 65.36
N PRO A 509 -20.76 38.47 65.47
CA PRO A 509 -20.88 37.71 66.72
C PRO A 509 -19.60 36.92 67.04
N THR A 510 -19.11 37.01 68.28
CA THR A 510 -17.81 36.47 68.73
C THR A 510 -17.72 34.92 68.75
N PRO A 511 -16.57 34.29 68.44
CA PRO A 511 -16.44 32.83 68.24
C PRO A 511 -15.95 32.04 69.49
N THR A 512 -16.14 30.72 69.49
CA THR A 512 -15.46 29.73 70.38
C THR A 512 -15.71 28.28 69.88
N PRO A 513 -14.81 27.30 70.09
CA PRO A 513 -13.39 27.28 69.74
C PRO A 513 -12.99 26.05 68.87
N THR A 514 -11.79 26.11 68.28
CA THR A 514 -11.11 24.97 67.61
C THR A 514 -10.54 23.94 68.60
N PRO A 515 -10.44 22.65 68.22
CA PRO A 515 -9.42 21.74 68.73
C PRO A 515 -8.41 21.29 67.64
N THR A 516 -7.14 21.59 67.93
CA THR A 516 -5.84 21.01 67.52
C THR A 516 -5.77 19.81 66.53
N PRO A 517 -4.82 19.79 65.56
CA PRO A 517 -4.62 18.70 64.60
C PRO A 517 -3.82 17.49 65.12
N THR A 518 -4.01 16.31 64.53
CA THR A 518 -3.15 15.10 64.63
C THR A 518 -3.49 14.13 63.44
N PRO A 519 -2.72 13.06 63.13
CA PRO A 519 -1.70 13.14 62.08
C PRO A 519 -1.86 12.13 60.92
N THR A 520 -0.91 12.16 59.99
CA THR A 520 -0.72 11.23 58.87
C THR A 520 -0.69 9.74 59.26
N PRO A 521 -1.31 8.84 58.47
CA PRO A 521 -1.04 7.40 58.49
C PRO A 521 -0.07 6.95 57.38
N THR A 522 0.84 6.04 57.73
CA THR A 522 1.77 5.32 56.81
C THR A 522 1.24 3.88 56.62
N PRO A 523 1.42 3.21 55.46
CA PRO A 523 0.54 2.11 55.06
C PRO A 523 0.93 0.70 55.56
N THR A 524 -0.06 -0.20 55.68
CA THR A 524 0.01 -1.69 55.72
C THR A 524 -1.40 -2.28 55.96
N PRO A 525 -1.67 -3.59 55.76
CA PRO A 525 -1.05 -4.58 54.86
C PRO A 525 -2.06 -5.37 54.00
N THR A 526 -1.58 -6.23 53.11
CA THR A 526 -2.36 -7.17 52.27
C THR A 526 -2.99 -8.34 53.07
N PRO A 527 -4.20 -8.82 52.70
CA PRO A 527 -4.71 -10.14 53.08
C PRO A 527 -4.69 -11.17 51.93
N THR A 528 -4.39 -12.43 52.26
CA THR A 528 -4.30 -13.60 51.35
C THR A 528 -5.58 -14.47 51.45
N PRO A 529 -6.05 -15.19 50.40
CA PRO A 529 -7.42 -15.75 50.33
C PRO A 529 -7.58 -17.17 50.93
N THR A 530 -8.83 -17.69 51.00
CA THR A 530 -9.31 -19.11 51.17
C THR A 530 -10.76 -19.12 51.74
N PRO A 531 -11.68 -20.11 51.53
CA PRO A 531 -11.74 -21.27 50.62
C PRO A 531 -12.98 -21.35 49.68
N THR A 532 -12.96 -22.35 48.78
CA THR A 532 -14.09 -22.85 47.95
C THR A 532 -15.05 -23.80 48.69
N PRO A 533 -16.23 -24.14 48.11
CA PRO A 533 -16.77 -25.51 48.19
C PRO A 533 -17.02 -26.16 46.81
N THR A 534 -17.00 -27.51 46.76
CA THR A 534 -16.81 -28.34 45.55
C THR A 534 -18.05 -29.24 45.26
N PRO A 535 -18.38 -29.61 43.98
CA PRO A 535 -19.66 -30.24 43.62
C PRO A 535 -19.66 -31.80 43.56
N THR A 536 -20.84 -32.42 43.38
CA THR A 536 -21.08 -33.84 42.97
C THR A 536 -22.61 -34.11 42.83
N PRO A 537 -23.10 -35.23 42.23
CA PRO A 537 -22.46 -36.25 41.37
C PRO A 537 -23.24 -36.61 40.05
N THR A 538 -22.66 -37.50 39.24
CA THR A 538 -23.12 -38.03 37.92
C THR A 538 -24.08 -39.23 37.99
N PRO A 539 -24.61 -39.74 36.85
CA PRO A 539 -24.17 -41.08 36.35
C PRO A 539 -24.06 -41.23 34.80
N THR A 540 -23.72 -42.44 34.30
CA THR A 540 -22.98 -42.66 33.03
C THR A 540 -23.67 -43.69 32.04
N PRO A 541 -23.07 -44.38 31.01
CA PRO A 541 -23.58 -44.33 29.61
C PRO A 541 -23.84 -45.71 28.88
N THR A 542 -23.70 -45.74 27.53
CA THR A 542 -23.57 -46.89 26.56
C THR A 542 -24.83 -47.69 26.15
N PRO A 543 -24.89 -48.41 24.98
CA PRO A 543 -23.97 -48.53 23.82
C PRO A 543 -24.61 -48.44 22.38
N THR A 544 -23.79 -48.60 21.32
CA THR A 544 -24.09 -48.59 19.85
C THR A 544 -24.63 -49.92 19.27
N PRO A 545 -25.38 -49.92 18.13
CA PRO A 545 -24.97 -50.68 16.91
C PRO A 545 -25.49 -50.13 15.53
N THR A 546 -25.23 -50.88 14.43
CA THR A 546 -25.54 -50.64 12.97
C THR A 546 -26.37 -51.82 12.35
N PRO A 547 -26.79 -51.94 11.04
CA PRO A 547 -26.23 -51.43 9.76
C PRO A 547 -27.23 -51.13 8.57
N THR A 548 -26.71 -51.24 7.32
CA THR A 548 -27.27 -51.13 5.93
C THR A 548 -28.33 -52.20 5.50
N PRO A 549 -28.95 -52.25 4.27
CA PRO A 549 -28.74 -51.49 2.98
C PRO A 549 -30.01 -51.03 2.16
N THR A 550 -29.76 -50.50 0.95
CA THR A 550 -30.55 -49.87 -0.18
C THR A 550 -31.44 -50.76 -1.10
N PRO A 551 -32.60 -50.31 -1.69
CA PRO A 551 -32.77 -50.10 -3.18
C PRO A 551 -33.88 -49.12 -3.78
N THR A 552 -33.63 -48.41 -4.92
CA THR A 552 -34.59 -47.78 -5.94
C THR A 552 -34.82 -48.66 -7.20
N PRO A 553 -35.70 -48.27 -8.18
CA PRO A 553 -35.26 -47.64 -9.45
C PRO A 553 -36.16 -46.50 -10.06
N THR A 554 -35.66 -45.85 -11.12
CA THR A 554 -36.18 -44.76 -12.01
C THR A 554 -37.30 -45.21 -13.02
N PRO A 555 -37.86 -44.40 -13.98
CA PRO A 555 -37.65 -42.97 -14.39
C PRO A 555 -38.93 -42.09 -14.73
N THR A 556 -38.69 -40.79 -15.01
CA THR A 556 -39.43 -39.79 -15.86
C THR A 556 -40.95 -39.48 -15.65
N PRO A 557 -41.48 -38.30 -16.11
CA PRO A 557 -40.86 -37.14 -16.77
C PRO A 557 -41.06 -35.76 -16.07
N THR A 558 -40.46 -34.72 -16.63
CA THR A 558 -40.61 -33.29 -16.26
C THR A 558 -42.04 -32.77 -16.46
N PRO A 559 -42.53 -31.88 -15.56
CA PRO A 559 -43.05 -30.59 -16.04
C PRO A 559 -42.66 -29.39 -15.15
N THR A 560 -42.64 -28.20 -15.76
CA THR A 560 -42.36 -26.89 -15.15
C THR A 560 -43.42 -26.45 -14.12
N PRO A 561 -43.03 -25.84 -12.98
CA PRO A 561 -43.91 -25.08 -12.10
C PRO A 561 -43.66 -23.55 -12.12
N THR A 562 -44.69 -22.80 -11.71
CA THR A 562 -44.78 -21.31 -11.68
C THR A 562 -44.32 -20.75 -10.31
N PRO A 563 -43.91 -19.46 -10.18
CA PRO A 563 -43.36 -18.91 -8.93
C PRO A 563 -44.27 -18.97 -7.70
N ILE A 564 -43.65 -18.91 -6.52
CA ILE A 564 -44.28 -18.88 -5.20
C ILE A 564 -44.47 -17.42 -4.75
N GLN A 565 -45.58 -17.12 -4.08
CA GLN A 565 -45.79 -15.84 -3.41
C GLN A 565 -45.29 -15.90 -1.95
N PRO A 566 -44.45 -14.94 -1.50
CA PRO A 566 -43.90 -14.88 -0.15
C PRO A 566 -44.93 -14.34 0.86
N SER A 567 -44.63 -14.40 2.18
CA SER A 567 -45.64 -14.11 3.22
C SER A 567 -45.18 -13.42 4.50
N GLY A 568 -43.87 -13.25 4.71
CA GLY A 568 -43.31 -12.69 5.93
C GLY A 568 -42.97 -11.20 5.85
N GLY A 569 -42.35 -10.72 6.94
CA GLY A 569 -41.88 -9.35 7.05
C GLY A 569 -40.44 -9.20 6.57
N VAL A 570 -40.19 -8.14 5.80
CA VAL A 570 -38.84 -7.66 5.46
C VAL A 570 -38.43 -6.61 6.50
N LEU A 571 -37.18 -6.66 6.96
CA LEU A 571 -36.54 -5.52 7.63
C LEU A 571 -35.78 -4.70 6.57
N PHE A 572 -36.00 -3.40 6.52
CA PHE A 572 -35.29 -2.48 5.62
C PHE A 572 -34.55 -1.43 6.44
N VAL A 573 -33.22 -1.51 6.46
CA VAL A 573 -32.33 -0.57 7.15
C VAL A 573 -31.96 0.55 6.19
N VAL A 574 -32.11 1.79 6.62
CA VAL A 574 -31.92 3.01 5.81
C VAL A 574 -31.20 4.09 6.61
N GLY A 575 -30.54 5.04 5.93
CA GLY A 575 -29.80 6.12 6.58
C GLY A 575 -30.63 7.03 7.48
N LYS A 576 -31.94 7.17 7.19
CA LYS A 576 -32.97 7.86 7.98
C LYS A 576 -34.35 7.27 7.72
N THR A 577 -35.20 7.18 8.74
CA THR A 577 -36.60 6.73 8.57
C THR A 577 -37.47 7.65 7.70
N THR A 578 -37.00 8.88 7.41
CA THR A 578 -37.60 9.74 6.39
C THR A 578 -36.97 9.38 5.05
N LEU A 579 -37.56 8.40 4.37
CA LEU A 579 -37.04 7.79 3.14
C LEU A 579 -36.74 8.82 2.03
N THR A 580 -35.73 8.50 1.21
CA THR A 580 -35.53 9.12 -0.10
C THR A 580 -36.62 8.68 -1.08
N ALA A 581 -36.64 9.25 -2.29
CA ALA A 581 -37.55 8.80 -3.34
C ALA A 581 -37.27 7.34 -3.75
N ASP A 582 -36.03 6.92 -3.61
CA ASP A 582 -35.49 5.65 -4.07
C ASP A 582 -35.63 4.54 -3.02
N ASP A 583 -35.32 4.84 -1.75
CA ASP A 583 -35.72 3.97 -0.61
C ASP A 583 -37.24 3.73 -0.62
N ALA A 584 -38.04 4.75 -0.90
CA ALA A 584 -39.50 4.61 -1.03
C ALA A 584 -39.91 3.74 -2.23
N ALA A 585 -39.26 3.88 -3.38
CA ALA A 585 -39.55 3.08 -4.57
C ALA A 585 -39.29 1.57 -4.34
N VAL A 586 -38.18 1.22 -3.65
CA VAL A 586 -37.90 -0.19 -3.33
C VAL A 586 -38.87 -0.74 -2.27
N LYS A 587 -39.16 0.04 -1.23
CA LYS A 587 -40.17 -0.32 -0.22
C LYS A 587 -41.53 -0.60 -0.86
N ASP A 588 -41.98 0.26 -1.77
CA ASP A 588 -43.28 0.12 -2.43
C ASP A 588 -43.30 -1.06 -3.42
N ARG A 589 -42.19 -1.36 -4.13
CA ARG A 589 -42.05 -2.58 -4.96
C ARG A 589 -42.21 -3.86 -4.15
N LEU A 590 -41.63 -3.91 -2.95
CA LEU A 590 -41.73 -5.06 -2.04
C LEU A 590 -43.16 -5.24 -1.51
N GLU A 591 -43.86 -4.15 -1.19
CA GLU A 591 -45.26 -4.19 -0.73
C GLU A 591 -46.23 -4.58 -1.85
N ASP A 592 -46.04 -4.07 -3.08
CA ASP A 592 -46.79 -4.51 -4.27
C ASP A 592 -46.53 -6.00 -4.62
N SER A 593 -45.35 -6.52 -4.25
CA SER A 593 -45.01 -7.94 -4.36
C SER A 593 -45.62 -8.82 -3.26
N GLY A 594 -46.21 -8.21 -2.22
CA GLY A 594 -46.94 -8.86 -1.13
C GLY A 594 -46.21 -8.93 0.22
N TYR A 595 -44.98 -8.39 0.33
CA TYR A 595 -44.25 -8.34 1.60
C TYR A 595 -44.82 -7.27 2.55
N THR A 596 -44.55 -7.42 3.86
CA THR A 596 -44.73 -6.33 4.83
C THR A 596 -43.37 -5.75 5.22
N VAL A 597 -43.07 -4.53 4.80
CA VAL A 597 -41.75 -3.90 5.07
C VAL A 597 -41.77 -3.12 6.39
N ALA A 598 -40.73 -3.29 7.20
CA ALA A 598 -40.48 -2.46 8.38
C ALA A 598 -39.16 -1.69 8.24
N VAL A 599 -39.23 -0.37 8.33
CA VAL A 599 -38.11 0.55 8.12
C VAL A 599 -37.43 0.88 9.47
N VAL A 600 -36.10 0.88 9.52
CA VAL A 600 -35.31 1.31 10.70
C VAL A 600 -34.10 2.17 10.31
N ASP A 601 -33.71 3.08 11.21
CA ASP A 601 -32.57 3.98 11.07
C ASP A 601 -31.23 3.23 11.27
N ASP A 602 -30.22 3.50 10.44
CA ASP A 602 -28.92 2.84 10.48
C ASP A 602 -28.21 2.95 11.86
N ALA A 603 -28.35 4.08 12.56
CA ALA A 603 -27.75 4.29 13.87
C ALA A 603 -28.43 3.43 14.96
N GLU A 604 -29.77 3.44 14.98
CA GLU A 604 -30.60 2.75 15.97
C GLU A 604 -30.78 1.24 15.68
N SER A 605 -30.42 0.78 14.48
CA SER A 605 -30.54 -0.62 14.05
C SER A 605 -29.77 -1.61 14.93
N SER A 606 -30.28 -2.84 15.05
CA SER A 606 -29.62 -3.93 15.80
C SER A 606 -29.84 -5.31 15.16
N ALA A 607 -28.98 -6.28 15.48
CA ALA A 607 -29.10 -7.67 15.02
C ALA A 607 -30.48 -8.28 15.37
N GLN A 608 -31.08 -7.86 16.49
CA GLN A 608 -32.36 -8.37 17.00
C GLN A 608 -33.56 -7.89 16.17
N ASP A 609 -33.45 -6.84 15.37
CA ASP A 609 -34.55 -6.36 14.51
C ASP A 609 -34.86 -7.32 13.35
N ALA A 610 -33.91 -8.22 13.05
CA ALA A 610 -34.03 -9.32 12.11
C ALA A 610 -34.83 -10.53 12.66
N ASP A 611 -35.08 -10.61 13.98
CA ASP A 611 -35.77 -11.76 14.58
C ASP A 611 -37.21 -11.91 14.03
N GLY A 612 -37.51 -13.08 13.47
CA GLY A 612 -38.81 -13.39 12.89
C GLY A 612 -39.09 -12.75 11.51
N ARG A 613 -38.06 -12.21 10.85
CA ARG A 613 -38.11 -11.75 9.45
C ARG A 613 -37.85 -12.90 8.48
N GLU A 614 -38.33 -12.77 7.24
CA GLU A 614 -37.95 -13.68 6.14
C GLU A 614 -36.69 -13.20 5.39
N LEU A 615 -36.41 -11.89 5.44
CA LEU A 615 -35.31 -11.24 4.75
C LEU A 615 -34.93 -9.93 5.47
N VAL A 616 -33.63 -9.63 5.56
CA VAL A 616 -33.11 -8.29 5.86
C VAL A 616 -32.63 -7.65 4.57
N ILE A 617 -32.85 -6.35 4.45
CA ILE A 617 -32.36 -5.51 3.37
C ILE A 617 -31.65 -4.30 3.99
N ILE A 618 -30.47 -3.95 3.49
CA ILE A 618 -29.69 -2.79 3.96
C ILE A 618 -29.41 -1.86 2.80
N SER A 619 -29.89 -0.61 2.90
CA SER A 619 -29.86 0.36 1.81
C SER A 619 -28.60 1.19 1.74
N SER A 620 -28.29 1.66 0.53
CA SER A 620 -27.22 2.59 0.18
C SER A 620 -27.32 3.98 0.81
N SER A 621 -28.47 4.31 1.42
CA SER A 621 -28.60 5.52 2.24
C SER A 621 -27.93 5.38 3.62
N CYS A 622 -27.57 4.16 4.06
CA CYS A 622 -26.86 3.90 5.32
C CYS A 622 -25.40 4.37 5.30
N LEU A 623 -24.78 4.54 6.48
CA LEU A 623 -23.33 4.68 6.62
C LEU A 623 -22.74 3.43 7.29
N SER A 624 -21.77 2.74 6.65
CA SER A 624 -21.13 1.52 7.18
C SER A 624 -20.75 1.66 8.65
N LYS A 625 -19.98 2.68 9.02
CA LYS A 625 -19.52 2.92 10.42
C LYS A 625 -20.61 2.98 11.51
N LYS A 626 -21.89 3.08 11.15
CA LYS A 626 -23.03 2.95 12.09
C LYS A 626 -23.67 1.56 12.06
N VAL A 627 -23.67 0.89 10.92
CA VAL A 627 -24.19 -0.47 10.76
C VAL A 627 -23.13 -1.45 11.22
N ASN A 628 -21.94 -1.42 10.62
CA ASN A 628 -20.82 -2.28 10.94
C ASN A 628 -21.23 -3.77 10.92
N SER A 629 -20.48 -4.62 11.62
CA SER A 629 -20.76 -6.04 11.82
C SER A 629 -22.10 -6.38 12.53
N LYS A 630 -22.99 -5.42 12.82
CA LYS A 630 -24.31 -5.65 13.47
C LYS A 630 -25.12 -6.77 12.82
N PHE A 631 -25.07 -6.92 11.49
CA PHE A 631 -25.85 -7.92 10.75
C PHE A 631 -25.02 -9.10 10.22
N MET A 632 -23.71 -9.13 10.45
CA MET A 632 -22.80 -10.19 10.00
C MET A 632 -23.29 -11.58 10.42
N ASP A 633 -23.56 -11.77 11.72
CA ASP A 633 -23.92 -13.06 12.34
C ASP A 633 -25.40 -13.48 12.23
N VAL A 634 -26.29 -12.70 11.58
CA VAL A 634 -27.75 -12.99 11.66
C VAL A 634 -28.18 -14.16 10.77
N SER A 635 -28.88 -15.14 11.36
CA SER A 635 -29.30 -16.39 10.69
C SER A 635 -30.53 -16.24 9.76
N VAL A 636 -30.73 -15.04 9.22
CA VAL A 636 -31.77 -14.68 8.24
C VAL A 636 -31.04 -14.22 6.97
N PRO A 637 -31.55 -14.51 5.75
CA PRO A 637 -30.97 -13.99 4.52
C PRO A 637 -30.82 -12.47 4.57
N VAL A 638 -29.73 -11.95 4.00
CA VAL A 638 -29.50 -10.50 3.89
C VAL A 638 -29.18 -10.17 2.43
N ILE A 639 -29.94 -9.24 1.86
CA ILE A 639 -29.52 -8.47 0.69
C ILE A 639 -28.92 -7.16 1.22
N VAL A 640 -27.72 -6.82 0.78
CA VAL A 640 -27.11 -5.52 1.00
C VAL A 640 -26.97 -4.85 -0.37
N TRP A 641 -27.10 -3.53 -0.44
CA TRP A 641 -26.61 -2.75 -1.58
C TRP A 641 -25.85 -1.49 -1.20
N GLU A 642 -25.52 -1.30 0.08
CA GLU A 642 -24.45 -0.40 0.47
C GLU A 642 -23.12 -1.20 0.47
N PRO A 643 -22.15 -0.88 -0.40
CA PRO A 643 -20.94 -1.65 -0.58
C PRO A 643 -20.02 -1.62 0.65
N GLU A 644 -19.88 -0.50 1.38
CA GLU A 644 -19.08 -0.49 2.64
C GLU A 644 -19.59 -1.53 3.66
N ILE A 645 -20.88 -1.88 3.61
CA ILE A 645 -21.50 -2.90 4.46
C ILE A 645 -21.26 -4.35 3.95
N TYR A 646 -20.78 -4.57 2.73
CA TYR A 646 -20.43 -5.92 2.24
C TYR A 646 -19.28 -6.53 3.06
N ASP A 647 -18.24 -5.74 3.33
CA ASP A 647 -17.12 -6.13 4.19
C ASP A 647 -17.48 -6.21 5.67
N ASP A 648 -18.25 -5.24 6.18
CA ASP A 648 -18.75 -5.31 7.55
C ASP A 648 -19.50 -6.62 7.81
N MET A 649 -20.05 -7.24 6.75
CA MET A 649 -20.68 -8.56 6.76
C MET A 649 -19.80 -9.72 6.22
N LYS A 650 -18.55 -9.46 5.87
CA LYS A 650 -17.54 -10.38 5.28
C LYS A 650 -17.99 -11.11 4.01
N MET A 651 -18.95 -10.52 3.30
CA MET A 651 -19.38 -10.96 1.96
C MET A 651 -18.33 -10.65 0.90
N THR A 652 -17.45 -9.71 1.20
CA THR A 652 -16.27 -9.28 0.45
C THR A 652 -15.19 -8.99 1.51
N GLY A 653 -13.94 -8.81 1.10
CA GLY A 653 -12.82 -8.47 1.99
C GLY A 653 -12.84 -7.01 2.48
N PRO A 654 -12.11 -6.68 3.59
CA PRO A 654 -11.94 -5.34 4.16
C PRO A 654 -11.16 -4.33 3.30
N VAL A 655 -11.76 -4.03 2.15
CA VAL A 655 -11.14 -3.46 0.96
C VAL A 655 -12.16 -2.56 0.23
N LEU A 656 -12.30 -1.33 0.74
CA LEU A 656 -13.09 -0.26 0.11
C LEU A 656 -12.41 0.27 -1.15
N SER A 657 -13.10 -0.09 -2.23
CA SER A 657 -13.25 0.56 -3.52
C SER A 657 -13.18 -0.44 -4.66
N GLU A 658 -12.77 -1.69 -4.44
CA GLU A 658 -13.15 -2.74 -5.40
C GLU A 658 -13.42 -4.18 -4.88
N ASP A 659 -13.19 -4.55 -3.61
CA ASP A 659 -13.97 -5.69 -3.02
C ASP A 659 -15.44 -5.29 -2.99
N TYR A 660 -15.68 -3.99 -2.84
CA TYR A 660 -16.98 -3.37 -2.87
C TYR A 660 -16.85 -1.90 -3.26
N ASN A 661 -17.74 -1.40 -4.12
CA ASN A 661 -17.86 0.04 -4.38
C ASN A 661 -19.13 0.40 -5.17
N TRP A 662 -19.22 1.70 -5.44
CA TRP A 662 -20.08 2.34 -6.42
C TRP A 662 -19.34 2.61 -7.72
N GLU A 663 -19.84 2.10 -8.85
CA GLU A 663 -19.34 2.47 -10.18
C GLU A 663 -20.27 3.45 -10.90
N ALA A 664 -19.73 4.50 -11.50
CA ALA A 664 -20.49 5.60 -12.09
C ALA A 664 -20.78 5.41 -13.59
N GLY A 665 -21.73 6.19 -14.13
CA GLY A 665 -22.04 6.20 -15.57
C GLY A 665 -22.90 5.02 -16.06
N GLN A 666 -23.26 4.10 -15.17
CA GLN A 666 -23.78 2.80 -15.54
C GLN A 666 -25.28 2.85 -15.89
N THR A 667 -25.63 2.32 -17.07
CA THR A 667 -27.04 2.01 -17.46
C THR A 667 -27.33 0.53 -17.57
N GLN A 668 -26.29 -0.32 -17.61
CA GLN A 668 -26.41 -1.72 -17.98
C GLN A 668 -25.63 -2.62 -17.01
N VAL A 669 -25.83 -3.92 -17.13
CA VAL A 669 -25.11 -4.99 -16.41
C VAL A 669 -24.84 -6.12 -17.39
N GLN A 670 -23.78 -6.90 -17.19
CA GLN A 670 -23.59 -8.16 -17.90
C GLN A 670 -24.14 -9.33 -17.06
N ILE A 671 -24.60 -10.41 -17.71
CA ILE A 671 -25.18 -11.57 -17.03
C ILE A 671 -24.22 -12.76 -17.17
N THR A 672 -23.40 -12.94 -16.14
CA THR A 672 -22.23 -13.83 -16.11
C THR A 672 -22.56 -15.30 -15.82
N ASP A 673 -23.62 -15.60 -15.06
CA ASP A 673 -24.18 -16.96 -14.98
C ASP A 673 -25.69 -16.97 -15.21
N ARG A 674 -26.08 -16.96 -16.50
CA ARG A 674 -27.48 -17.11 -16.91
C ARG A 674 -28.17 -18.41 -16.48
N SER A 675 -27.42 -19.41 -16.00
CA SER A 675 -27.98 -20.67 -15.52
C SER A 675 -28.43 -20.58 -14.06
N HIS A 676 -27.89 -19.64 -13.29
CA HIS A 676 -28.25 -19.42 -11.90
C HIS A 676 -29.55 -18.60 -11.75
N PRO A 677 -30.43 -18.89 -10.77
CA PRO A 677 -31.74 -18.22 -10.70
C PRO A 677 -31.68 -16.70 -10.44
N LEU A 678 -30.56 -16.18 -9.91
CA LEU A 678 -30.35 -14.73 -9.73
C LEU A 678 -30.33 -13.95 -11.05
N ALA A 679 -30.02 -14.60 -12.18
CA ALA A 679 -30.00 -13.98 -13.51
C ALA A 679 -31.40 -13.62 -14.05
N ALA A 680 -32.48 -13.96 -13.33
CA ALA A 680 -33.87 -13.84 -13.78
C ALA A 680 -34.21 -14.57 -15.11
N GLY A 681 -33.30 -15.39 -15.63
CA GLY A 681 -33.39 -15.99 -16.98
C GLY A 681 -32.97 -15.05 -18.12
N LEU A 682 -32.36 -13.91 -17.80
CA LEU A 682 -31.69 -12.99 -18.73
C LEU A 682 -30.31 -13.54 -19.12
N SER A 683 -29.67 -12.96 -20.14
CA SER A 683 -28.32 -13.34 -20.58
C SER A 683 -27.72 -12.29 -21.52
N GLY A 684 -26.40 -12.08 -21.47
CA GLY A 684 -25.75 -10.98 -22.19
C GLY A 684 -26.06 -9.62 -21.54
N THR A 685 -25.65 -8.52 -22.17
CA THR A 685 -25.78 -7.18 -21.59
C THR A 685 -27.25 -6.73 -21.48
N VAL A 686 -27.67 -6.40 -20.26
CA VAL A 686 -29.03 -5.98 -19.90
C VAL A 686 -29.03 -4.51 -19.47
N THR A 687 -29.86 -3.67 -20.07
CA THR A 687 -30.06 -2.28 -19.58
C THR A 687 -30.90 -2.29 -18.30
N VAL A 688 -30.31 -1.96 -17.16
CA VAL A 688 -30.96 -2.00 -15.83
C VAL A 688 -31.46 -0.64 -15.34
N THR A 689 -30.87 0.48 -15.76
CA THR A 689 -31.35 1.84 -15.47
C THR A 689 -31.56 2.62 -16.76
N SER A 690 -32.56 3.49 -16.76
CA SER A 690 -32.99 4.30 -17.91
C SER A 690 -32.18 5.59 -18.13
N ALA A 691 -31.27 5.89 -17.20
CA ALA A 691 -30.25 6.92 -17.30
C ALA A 691 -29.01 6.51 -16.49
N GLU A 692 -27.85 7.06 -16.85
CA GLU A 692 -26.56 6.81 -16.22
C GLU A 692 -26.63 7.09 -14.71
N ASN A 693 -26.13 6.15 -13.90
CA ASN A 693 -26.09 6.33 -12.45
C ASN A 693 -24.91 5.60 -11.80
N LEU A 694 -24.78 5.76 -10.48
CA LEU A 694 -23.96 4.90 -9.66
C LEU A 694 -24.66 3.53 -9.49
N GLN A 695 -23.89 2.45 -9.60
CA GLN A 695 -24.32 1.07 -9.36
C GLN A 695 -23.37 0.38 -8.38
N ALA A 696 -23.91 -0.32 -7.38
CA ALA A 696 -23.09 -1.04 -6.42
C ALA A 696 -22.62 -2.36 -7.03
N PHE A 697 -21.38 -2.70 -6.77
CA PHE A 697 -20.84 -4.02 -7.03
C PHE A 697 -20.06 -4.49 -5.81
N GLY A 698 -19.89 -5.80 -5.71
CA GLY A 698 -18.86 -6.40 -4.89
C GLY A 698 -18.21 -7.54 -5.64
N VAL A 699 -16.99 -7.86 -5.26
CA VAL A 699 -16.26 -9.02 -5.75
C VAL A 699 -16.29 -10.07 -4.62
N PRO A 700 -17.35 -10.88 -4.52
CA PRO A 700 -17.28 -12.12 -3.76
C PRO A 700 -16.27 -13.09 -4.42
N GLY A 701 -16.08 -14.27 -3.85
CA GLY A 701 -15.35 -15.33 -4.55
C GLY A 701 -15.83 -16.74 -4.22
N ASN A 702 -14.88 -17.69 -4.20
CA ASN A 702 -14.96 -18.98 -4.86
C ASN A 702 -16.21 -19.87 -4.60
N ASP A 703 -16.86 -19.81 -3.44
CA ASP A 703 -18.12 -20.54 -3.16
C ASP A 703 -19.40 -19.67 -3.26
N CYS A 704 -19.28 -18.48 -3.85
CA CYS A 704 -20.37 -17.61 -4.26
C CYS A 704 -20.83 -17.92 -5.68
N ALA A 705 -22.13 -17.75 -5.95
CA ALA A 705 -22.61 -17.55 -7.31
C ALA A 705 -22.53 -16.04 -7.66
N GLY A 706 -21.53 -15.64 -8.44
CA GLY A 706 -21.52 -14.34 -9.14
C GLY A 706 -22.31 -14.43 -10.45
N VAL A 707 -23.32 -13.57 -10.67
CA VAL A 707 -24.41 -13.89 -11.63
C VAL A 707 -24.78 -12.75 -12.56
N ALA A 708 -24.72 -11.51 -12.08
CA ALA A 708 -24.61 -10.35 -12.92
C ALA A 708 -23.42 -9.51 -12.47
N SER A 709 -22.75 -8.89 -13.43
CA SER A 709 -21.60 -8.00 -13.26
C SER A 709 -21.91 -6.60 -13.81
N LEU A 710 -21.04 -5.62 -13.60
CA LEU A 710 -21.15 -4.37 -14.36
C LEU A 710 -21.06 -4.66 -15.87
N SER A 711 -21.60 -3.77 -16.69
CA SER A 711 -21.57 -3.97 -18.16
C SER A 711 -20.18 -3.80 -18.78
N ASP A 712 -19.28 -3.11 -18.10
CA ASP A 712 -17.89 -2.82 -18.47
C ASP A 712 -16.87 -3.62 -17.65
N ASP A 713 -17.31 -4.37 -16.63
CA ASP A 713 -16.46 -5.22 -15.81
C ASP A 713 -17.19 -6.54 -15.42
N PRO A 714 -16.70 -7.71 -15.87
CA PRO A 714 -17.33 -9.01 -15.59
C PRO A 714 -17.05 -9.59 -14.19
N ASN A 715 -16.03 -9.09 -13.50
CA ASN A 715 -15.52 -9.61 -12.23
C ASN A 715 -16.13 -8.84 -11.04
N LYS A 716 -16.44 -7.54 -11.21
CA LYS A 716 -17.27 -6.74 -10.31
C LYS A 716 -18.74 -7.17 -10.36
N TYR A 717 -19.17 -8.03 -9.45
CA TYR A 717 -20.55 -8.53 -9.44
C TYR A 717 -21.55 -7.52 -8.85
N VAL A 718 -22.49 -7.09 -9.68
CA VAL A 718 -23.65 -6.24 -9.32
C VAL A 718 -24.82 -7.05 -8.78
N VAL A 719 -24.90 -8.34 -9.12
CA VAL A 719 -25.79 -9.32 -8.48
C VAL A 719 -25.01 -10.60 -8.23
N TYR A 720 -24.78 -10.92 -6.97
CA TYR A 720 -24.15 -12.16 -6.54
C TYR A 720 -24.84 -12.72 -5.31
N GLY A 721 -24.65 -14.01 -5.04
CA GLY A 721 -25.23 -14.67 -3.88
C GLY A 721 -24.44 -15.86 -3.37
N TYR A 722 -24.08 -15.81 -2.10
CA TYR A 722 -23.46 -16.92 -1.38
C TYR A 722 -24.51 -17.96 -0.96
N GLU A 723 -24.35 -19.21 -1.41
CA GLU A 723 -25.14 -20.34 -0.91
C GLU A 723 -24.60 -20.82 0.43
N LYS A 724 -25.45 -20.77 1.44
CA LYS A 724 -25.22 -21.31 2.78
C LYS A 724 -24.71 -22.78 2.73
N ASP A 725 -23.36 -23.00 2.87
CA ASP A 725 -22.61 -24.18 3.47
C ASP A 725 -21.14 -24.46 2.98
N ALA A 726 -20.14 -23.66 3.36
CA ALA A 726 -18.69 -23.97 3.31
C ALA A 726 -17.81 -23.24 4.40
N ALA A 727 -16.87 -22.30 4.12
CA ALA A 727 -16.03 -21.47 5.08
C ALA A 727 -15.30 -20.15 4.56
N MET A 728 -15.83 -18.93 4.83
CA MET A 728 -15.60 -17.60 4.15
C MET A 728 -14.54 -16.69 4.81
N VAL A 729 -14.35 -15.45 4.30
CA VAL A 729 -13.40 -14.40 4.77
C VAL A 729 -13.46 -14.25 6.29
N GLY A 730 -12.61 -15.02 6.97
CA GLY A 730 -12.59 -15.17 8.44
C GLY A 730 -13.75 -15.95 9.10
N MET A 731 -14.87 -16.25 8.43
CA MET A 731 -16.08 -16.81 9.08
C MET A 731 -17.01 -17.58 8.13
N ASN A 732 -18.12 -18.19 8.57
CA ASN A 732 -19.02 -18.96 7.70
C ASN A 732 -20.48 -18.48 7.81
N ALA A 733 -21.24 -18.48 6.70
CA ALA A 733 -22.56 -17.81 6.64
C ALA A 733 -23.69 -18.31 7.58
N PRO A 734 -24.22 -17.45 8.45
CA PRO A 734 -25.42 -17.75 9.24
C PRO A 734 -26.70 -17.94 8.39
N ALA A 735 -26.76 -17.36 7.18
CA ALA A 735 -27.79 -17.56 6.14
C ALA A 735 -27.28 -17.03 4.78
N LYS A 736 -28.06 -17.18 3.70
CA LYS A 736 -27.72 -16.59 2.39
C LYS A 736 -27.33 -15.11 2.50
N ARG A 737 -26.42 -14.68 1.62
CA ARG A 737 -25.92 -13.30 1.51
C ARG A 737 -25.94 -12.90 0.05
N VAL A 738 -26.39 -11.69 -0.27
CA VAL A 738 -26.51 -11.17 -1.64
C VAL A 738 -26.06 -9.72 -1.67
N GLY A 739 -25.10 -9.38 -2.53
CA GLY A 739 -24.86 -8.00 -2.93
C GLY A 739 -25.73 -7.63 -4.12
N PHE A 740 -26.17 -6.38 -4.17
CA PHE A 740 -27.09 -5.87 -5.19
C PHE A 740 -26.78 -4.39 -5.52
N PHE A 741 -27.21 -3.87 -6.67
CA PHE A 741 -26.56 -2.70 -7.28
C PHE A 741 -27.19 -1.32 -7.07
N LEU A 742 -28.06 -1.13 -6.08
CA LEU A 742 -28.93 0.05 -6.01
C LEU A 742 -28.32 1.24 -5.25
N TYR A 743 -27.76 2.21 -5.96
CA TYR A 743 -27.44 3.51 -5.36
C TYR A 743 -28.71 4.29 -5.00
N ASP A 744 -28.58 5.28 -4.11
CA ASP A 744 -29.65 6.20 -3.64
C ASP A 744 -30.04 7.25 -4.70
N THR A 745 -30.24 6.78 -5.94
CA THR A 745 -30.92 7.38 -7.11
C THR A 745 -31.28 6.32 -8.19
N SER A 746 -30.82 5.06 -8.06
CA SER A 746 -31.05 4.00 -9.06
C SER A 746 -32.50 3.47 -9.10
N PRO A 747 -33.15 3.13 -7.97
CA PRO A 747 -34.51 2.58 -7.95
C PRO A 747 -35.56 3.34 -8.76
N THR A 748 -35.57 4.68 -8.70
CA THR A 748 -36.52 5.51 -9.48
C THR A 748 -36.18 5.57 -10.97
N MET A 749 -34.99 5.13 -11.37
CA MET A 749 -34.51 5.07 -12.75
C MET A 749 -34.45 3.64 -13.33
N LEU A 750 -34.66 2.59 -12.51
CA LEU A 750 -34.62 1.19 -12.95
C LEU A 750 -35.57 0.88 -14.13
N THR A 751 -35.10 0.06 -15.07
CA THR A 751 -35.88 -0.51 -16.17
C THR A 751 -36.71 -1.72 -15.70
N THR A 752 -37.52 -2.28 -16.61
CA THR A 752 -38.19 -3.58 -16.41
C THR A 752 -37.21 -4.68 -16.00
N ASP A 753 -36.02 -4.70 -16.62
CA ASP A 753 -35.07 -5.80 -16.50
C ASP A 753 -34.16 -5.64 -15.28
N GLY A 754 -33.82 -4.40 -14.92
CA GLY A 754 -33.20 -4.09 -13.62
C GLY A 754 -34.12 -4.44 -12.44
N TRP A 755 -35.42 -4.16 -12.55
CA TRP A 755 -36.41 -4.65 -11.58
C TRP A 755 -36.59 -6.18 -11.61
N ALA A 756 -36.41 -6.84 -12.77
CA ALA A 756 -36.49 -8.31 -12.85
C ALA A 756 -35.32 -8.98 -12.11
N LEU A 757 -34.11 -8.42 -12.19
CA LEU A 757 -32.97 -8.86 -11.38
C LEU A 757 -33.20 -8.63 -9.88
N PHE A 758 -33.81 -7.52 -9.49
CA PHE A 758 -34.18 -7.25 -8.10
C PHE A 758 -35.20 -8.26 -7.56
N ASP A 759 -36.28 -8.50 -8.31
CA ASP A 759 -37.29 -9.49 -7.94
C ASP A 759 -36.67 -10.91 -7.86
N ALA A 760 -35.69 -11.23 -8.72
CA ALA A 760 -34.95 -12.49 -8.69
C ALA A 760 -33.99 -12.60 -7.49
N ALA A 761 -33.30 -11.53 -7.11
CA ALA A 761 -32.47 -11.47 -5.91
C ALA A 761 -33.28 -11.73 -4.64
N VAL A 762 -34.44 -11.08 -4.53
CA VAL A 762 -35.41 -11.30 -3.46
C VAL A 762 -35.95 -12.74 -3.47
N ALA A 763 -36.35 -13.27 -4.63
CA ALA A 763 -36.90 -14.62 -4.74
C ALA A 763 -35.87 -15.74 -4.47
N TRP A 764 -34.62 -15.57 -4.89
CA TRP A 764 -33.56 -16.55 -4.65
C TRP A 764 -33.10 -16.56 -3.19
N SER A 765 -33.04 -15.39 -2.54
CA SER A 765 -32.66 -15.25 -1.13
C SER A 765 -33.57 -16.02 -0.17
N VAL A 766 -34.84 -16.21 -0.55
CA VAL A 766 -35.84 -17.00 0.21
C VAL A 766 -36.03 -18.44 -0.34
N SER A 767 -35.19 -18.88 -1.28
CA SER A 767 -35.25 -20.22 -1.92
C SER A 767 -34.31 -21.25 -1.27
N THR A 768 -34.50 -22.56 -1.54
CA THR A 768 -33.98 -23.66 -0.70
C THR A 768 -33.54 -24.93 -1.48
N THR A 769 -32.46 -24.87 -2.30
CA THR A 769 -32.00 -26.03 -3.13
C THR A 769 -30.47 -26.11 -3.34
N PRO A 770 -29.83 -27.31 -3.52
CA PRO A 770 -28.37 -27.49 -3.35
C PRO A 770 -27.56 -28.08 -4.55
N THR A 771 -26.22 -28.08 -4.41
CA THR A 771 -25.14 -28.28 -5.41
C THR A 771 -24.61 -29.74 -5.59
N PRO A 772 -24.02 -30.14 -6.75
CA PRO A 772 -23.43 -31.48 -7.00
C PRO A 772 -21.88 -31.59 -6.86
N THR A 773 -21.32 -32.81 -6.96
CA THR A 773 -19.88 -33.12 -6.69
C THR A 773 -19.27 -34.10 -7.74
N PRO A 774 -17.98 -33.99 -8.13
CA PRO A 774 -17.34 -34.87 -9.13
C PRO A 774 -17.08 -36.33 -8.67
N THR A 775 -16.81 -37.23 -9.63
CA THR A 775 -16.87 -38.70 -9.45
C THR A 775 -15.62 -39.46 -9.91
N PRO A 776 -15.14 -40.45 -9.13
CA PRO A 776 -14.42 -41.63 -9.63
C PRO A 776 -15.35 -42.86 -9.76
N THR A 777 -15.46 -43.38 -10.99
CA THR A 777 -16.29 -44.51 -11.45
C THR A 777 -15.89 -45.88 -10.86
N PRO A 778 -16.78 -46.91 -10.65
CA PRO A 778 -18.20 -47.05 -11.04
C PRO A 778 -19.23 -47.46 -9.94
N THR A 779 -20.47 -46.94 -10.10
CA THR A 779 -21.77 -47.66 -10.27
C THR A 779 -22.03 -49.03 -9.61
N PRO A 780 -23.24 -49.32 -9.00
CA PRO A 780 -24.48 -48.53 -8.95
C PRO A 780 -25.09 -48.23 -7.54
N THR A 781 -25.86 -47.13 -7.50
CA THR A 781 -27.27 -46.98 -7.01
C THR A 781 -27.96 -48.26 -6.45
N PRO A 782 -28.91 -48.23 -5.46
CA PRO A 782 -30.04 -47.26 -5.44
C PRO A 782 -30.81 -46.90 -4.09
N THR A 783 -31.39 -45.70 -3.88
CA THR A 783 -32.13 -45.17 -2.67
C THR A 783 -33.69 -45.34 -2.65
N PRO A 784 -34.43 -45.24 -1.51
CA PRO A 784 -35.64 -44.39 -1.53
C PRO A 784 -35.97 -43.57 -0.23
N THR A 785 -36.74 -42.50 -0.42
CA THR A 785 -37.18 -41.39 0.49
C THR A 785 -38.56 -41.64 1.17
N PRO A 786 -39.25 -40.71 1.93
CA PRO A 786 -38.85 -39.39 2.52
C PRO A 786 -39.37 -39.03 3.97
N THR A 787 -38.84 -37.93 4.55
CA THR A 787 -39.49 -36.91 5.46
C THR A 787 -39.87 -37.27 6.92
N PRO A 788 -39.77 -36.36 7.95
CA PRO A 788 -39.56 -34.89 7.92
C PRO A 788 -38.30 -34.28 8.62
N THR A 789 -38.16 -32.95 8.51
CA THR A 789 -37.10 -31.92 8.84
C THR A 789 -37.00 -31.47 10.34
N PRO A 790 -36.13 -30.50 10.81
CA PRO A 790 -35.24 -29.48 10.13
C PRO A 790 -33.77 -29.11 10.67
N THR A 791 -32.86 -28.59 9.78
CA THR A 791 -31.76 -27.51 9.96
C THR A 791 -30.50 -27.79 10.86
N PRO A 792 -29.26 -27.14 10.87
CA PRO A 792 -28.59 -25.93 10.23
C PRO A 792 -27.21 -26.13 9.44
N THR A 793 -26.40 -25.06 9.16
CA THR A 793 -25.71 -24.76 7.84
C THR A 793 -24.76 -23.45 7.72
N PRO A 794 -23.55 -23.29 6.99
CA PRO A 794 -22.84 -21.97 6.56
C PRO A 794 -21.57 -21.80 5.51
N VAL A 795 -21.34 -20.79 4.55
CA VAL A 795 -20.40 -20.54 3.26
C VAL A 795 -18.83 -20.22 3.21
N GLU A 796 -18.07 -20.22 2.01
CA GLU A 796 -16.64 -19.71 1.59
C GLU A 796 -16.44 -18.31 0.80
N PRO A 797 -15.30 -17.80 0.13
CA PRO A 797 -14.71 -16.40 0.24
C PRO A 797 -14.19 -15.55 -1.02
N SER A 798 -13.78 -14.25 -0.95
CA SER A 798 -13.21 -13.40 -2.08
C SER A 798 -11.67 -13.32 -2.25
N CYS A 799 -11.14 -12.50 -3.19
CA CYS A 799 -9.69 -12.36 -3.54
C CYS A 799 -9.23 -10.88 -3.43
N GLU A 800 -8.26 -10.58 -2.56
CA GLU A 800 -8.25 -9.30 -1.84
C GLU A 800 -6.98 -8.38 -2.04
N VAL A 801 -7.06 -7.07 -2.39
CA VAL A 801 -5.87 -6.17 -2.61
C VAL A 801 -5.81 -4.92 -1.71
N LEU A 802 -4.70 -4.72 -0.98
CA LEU A 802 -4.44 -3.45 -0.27
C LEU A 802 -3.77 -2.42 -1.20
N PHE A 803 -4.38 -1.27 -1.49
CA PHE A 803 -3.75 -0.19 -2.26
C PHE A 803 -3.34 0.97 -1.36
N VAL A 804 -2.02 1.13 -1.19
CA VAL A 804 -1.44 2.15 -0.32
C VAL A 804 -1.09 3.39 -1.16
N VAL A 805 -1.57 4.54 -0.70
CA VAL A 805 -1.49 5.84 -1.42
C VAL A 805 -1.06 6.97 -0.48
N GLY A 806 -0.45 8.03 -1.01
CA GLY A 806 0.01 9.18 -0.20
C GLY A 806 -1.08 10.10 0.35
N ASN A 807 -2.35 9.88 -0.03
CA ASN A 807 -3.56 10.49 0.51
C ASN A 807 -4.78 9.76 -0.07
N THR A 808 -5.84 9.51 0.70
CA THR A 808 -7.12 8.97 0.19
C THR A 808 -7.89 9.95 -0.69
N ASP A 809 -7.64 11.27 -0.59
CA ASP A 809 -8.07 12.24 -1.62
C ASP A 809 -7.18 12.07 -2.86
N LEU A 810 -7.46 11.04 -3.65
CA LEU A 810 -6.60 10.56 -4.75
C LEU A 810 -6.28 11.64 -5.78
N ASN A 811 -5.04 11.60 -6.30
CA ASN A 811 -4.66 12.38 -7.47
C ASN A 811 -5.14 11.69 -8.77
N ALA A 812 -4.91 12.32 -9.93
CA ALA A 812 -5.37 11.79 -11.23
C ALA A 812 -4.66 10.50 -11.70
N GLY A 813 -3.47 10.19 -11.18
CA GLY A 813 -2.77 8.93 -11.44
C GLY A 813 -3.27 7.80 -10.55
N ASP A 814 -3.33 8.02 -9.23
CA ASP A 814 -3.89 7.06 -8.28
C ASP A 814 -5.35 6.73 -8.62
N THR A 815 -6.15 7.74 -9.02
CA THR A 815 -7.54 7.53 -9.46
C THR A 815 -7.61 6.64 -10.70
N ALA A 816 -6.69 6.78 -11.66
CA ALA A 816 -6.70 5.97 -12.87
C ALA A 816 -6.16 4.56 -12.64
N VAL A 817 -5.15 4.37 -11.76
CA VAL A 817 -4.72 3.04 -11.28
C VAL A 817 -5.86 2.36 -10.54
N LYS A 818 -6.50 3.06 -9.61
CA LYS A 818 -7.73 2.63 -8.93
C LYS A 818 -8.71 2.13 -9.98
N SER A 819 -9.10 2.96 -10.94
CA SER A 819 -10.08 2.61 -11.97
C SER A 819 -9.68 1.45 -12.89
N GLN A 820 -8.39 1.16 -13.08
CA GLN A 820 -7.93 0.01 -13.89
C GLN A 820 -7.90 -1.30 -13.09
N LEU A 821 -7.38 -1.28 -11.87
CA LEU A 821 -7.51 -2.40 -10.92
C LEU A 821 -9.00 -2.74 -10.76
N GLU A 822 -9.79 -1.66 -10.67
CA GLU A 822 -11.24 -1.67 -10.59
C GLU A 822 -11.78 -2.41 -11.79
N ALA A 823 -11.58 -1.92 -13.01
CA ALA A 823 -12.11 -2.49 -14.25
C ALA A 823 -11.63 -3.93 -14.59
N ASN A 824 -10.72 -4.50 -13.81
CA ASN A 824 -10.33 -5.92 -13.90
C ASN A 824 -10.96 -6.78 -12.79
N GLY A 825 -11.82 -6.22 -11.94
CA GLY A 825 -12.36 -6.81 -10.72
C GLY A 825 -11.32 -7.55 -9.89
N TYR A 826 -10.22 -6.86 -9.58
CA TYR A 826 -9.47 -7.11 -8.34
C TYR A 826 -10.30 -6.62 -7.16
N THR A 827 -9.67 -6.16 -6.08
CA THR A 827 -10.34 -5.57 -4.91
C THR A 827 -9.43 -4.53 -4.20
N LEU A 828 -9.77 -3.22 -4.07
CA LEU A 828 -8.90 -2.20 -3.37
C LEU A 828 -9.26 -1.93 -1.90
N ALA A 829 -8.33 -1.96 -0.94
CA ALA A 829 -8.38 -1.16 0.29
C ALA A 829 -7.53 0.06 0.04
N ILE A 830 -8.16 1.20 -0.24
CA ILE A 830 -7.40 2.45 -0.35
C ILE A 830 -7.05 2.93 1.06
N VAL A 831 -5.80 2.66 1.47
CA VAL A 831 -5.26 3.11 2.76
C VAL A 831 -4.23 4.22 2.53
N ASP A 832 -4.38 5.29 3.31
CA ASP A 832 -3.37 6.34 3.45
C ASP A 832 -2.06 5.75 3.99
N ASP A 833 -0.92 6.14 3.42
CA ASP A 833 0.39 5.57 3.73
C ASP A 833 0.77 5.68 5.22
N TYR A 834 0.40 6.80 5.85
CA TYR A 834 0.59 7.04 7.27
C TYR A 834 -0.34 6.16 8.12
N ALA A 835 -1.58 5.95 7.69
CA ALA A 835 -2.54 5.06 8.35
C ALA A 835 -2.24 3.56 8.19
N SER A 836 -1.54 3.16 7.12
CA SER A 836 -1.27 1.76 6.76
C SER A 836 -0.48 0.96 7.82
N SER A 837 -0.56 -0.36 7.78
CA SER A 837 0.14 -1.29 8.68
C SER A 837 0.33 -2.68 8.06
N ALA A 838 1.23 -3.49 8.62
CA ALA A 838 1.43 -4.88 8.19
C ALA A 838 0.16 -5.75 8.30
N SER A 839 -0.70 -5.43 9.28
CA SER A 839 -2.00 -6.08 9.50
C SER A 839 -3.05 -5.71 8.45
N ASP A 840 -2.91 -4.58 7.75
CA ASP A 840 -3.78 -4.26 6.62
C ASP A 840 -3.44 -5.11 5.38
N ALA A 841 -2.34 -5.88 5.41
CA ALA A 841 -2.09 -6.97 4.47
C ALA A 841 -2.54 -8.34 4.99
N GLU A 842 -3.12 -8.47 6.19
CA GLU A 842 -3.63 -9.76 6.69
C GLU A 842 -5.06 -10.00 6.17
N GLY A 843 -5.26 -11.15 5.50
CA GLY A 843 -6.48 -11.46 4.74
C GLY A 843 -6.34 -11.22 3.23
N LYS A 844 -5.47 -10.29 2.82
CA LYS A 844 -5.24 -9.91 1.42
C LYS A 844 -4.57 -11.02 0.59
N ASP A 845 -4.82 -11.04 -0.71
CA ASP A 845 -4.13 -11.80 -1.77
C ASP A 845 -3.09 -10.97 -2.55
N LEU A 846 -3.13 -9.64 -2.44
CA LEU A 846 -2.13 -8.74 -2.99
C LEU A 846 -2.01 -7.45 -2.15
N VAL A 847 -0.89 -6.75 -2.27
CA VAL A 847 -0.71 -5.37 -1.84
C VAL A 847 -0.14 -4.60 -3.03
N ILE A 848 -0.54 -3.34 -3.19
CA ILE A 848 -0.09 -2.45 -4.25
C ILE A 848 0.28 -1.12 -3.59
N ILE A 849 1.46 -0.58 -3.87
CA ILE A 849 1.99 0.62 -3.20
C ILE A 849 2.33 1.66 -4.27
N SER A 850 1.57 2.76 -4.30
CA SER A 850 1.71 3.81 -5.32
C SER A 850 2.95 4.69 -5.11
N SER A 851 3.35 5.44 -6.15
CA SER A 851 4.44 6.43 -6.07
C SER A 851 4.06 7.72 -5.33
N THR A 852 2.77 7.97 -5.09
CA THR A 852 2.33 9.04 -4.18
C THR A 852 2.68 8.76 -2.73
N VAL A 853 2.91 7.49 -2.36
CA VAL A 853 3.37 7.07 -1.04
C VAL A 853 4.75 7.66 -0.76
N LEU A 854 4.89 8.28 0.41
CA LEU A 854 6.20 8.66 0.90
C LEU A 854 6.82 7.43 1.57
N SER A 855 7.84 6.83 0.92
CA SER A 855 8.60 5.64 1.35
C SER A 855 8.64 5.44 2.87
N ARG A 856 9.19 6.44 3.57
CA ARG A 856 9.25 6.67 5.03
C ARG A 856 7.97 6.49 5.88
N TYR A 857 6.78 6.39 5.29
CA TYR A 857 5.51 6.17 6.00
C TYR A 857 4.97 4.76 5.79
N VAL A 858 5.31 4.10 4.68
CA VAL A 858 5.10 2.66 4.53
C VAL A 858 6.27 1.89 5.16
N ASN A 859 7.49 2.10 4.66
CA ASN A 859 8.71 1.52 5.22
C ASN A 859 8.48 0.03 5.55
N SER A 860 8.97 -0.52 6.67
CA SER A 860 8.96 -1.97 6.96
C SER A 860 7.61 -2.70 6.91
N LYS A 861 6.46 -2.01 6.82
CA LYS A 861 5.12 -2.60 7.01
C LYS A 861 4.84 -3.79 6.10
N PHE A 862 5.28 -3.80 4.84
CA PHE A 862 5.01 -4.89 3.88
C PHE A 862 6.22 -5.80 3.59
N VAL A 863 7.19 -5.88 4.51
CA VAL A 863 8.36 -6.77 4.39
C VAL A 863 8.01 -8.24 4.36
N ASP A 864 7.60 -8.75 5.52
CA ASP A 864 7.45 -10.17 5.83
C ASP A 864 6.02 -10.68 5.59
N VAL A 865 5.12 -9.81 5.10
CA VAL A 865 3.73 -10.16 4.83
C VAL A 865 3.68 -11.32 3.84
N SER A 866 2.94 -12.37 4.20
CA SER A 866 2.84 -13.63 3.45
C SER A 866 2.01 -13.54 2.17
N VAL A 867 1.70 -12.31 1.77
CA VAL A 867 0.86 -11.86 0.66
C VAL A 867 1.74 -11.26 -0.44
N PRO A 868 1.46 -11.49 -1.72
CA PRO A 868 2.05 -10.78 -2.85
C PRO A 868 2.10 -9.25 -2.68
N VAL A 869 3.10 -8.58 -3.28
CA VAL A 869 3.16 -7.10 -3.29
C VAL A 869 3.65 -6.58 -4.65
N ILE A 870 3.01 -5.54 -5.19
CA ILE A 870 3.51 -4.69 -6.28
C ILE A 870 3.88 -3.32 -5.70
N THR A 871 4.93 -2.69 -6.22
CA THR A 871 5.11 -1.25 -6.11
C THR A 871 5.63 -0.64 -7.40
N TRP A 872 5.43 0.66 -7.56
CA TRP A 872 6.15 1.49 -8.51
C TRP A 872 6.79 2.72 -7.87
N GLU A 873 6.82 2.80 -6.54
CA GLU A 873 7.73 3.69 -5.84
C GLU A 873 9.10 2.97 -5.72
N PRO A 874 10.20 3.52 -6.26
CA PRO A 874 11.46 2.79 -6.35
C PRO A 874 12.26 2.77 -5.03
N GLU A 875 12.04 3.70 -4.09
CA GLU A 875 12.53 3.51 -2.71
C GLU A 875 11.79 2.31 -2.07
N ILE A 876 10.46 2.23 -2.18
CA ILE A 876 9.63 1.07 -1.76
C ILE A 876 10.12 -0.28 -2.36
N SER A 877 10.82 -0.25 -3.51
CA SER A 877 11.41 -1.45 -4.12
C SER A 877 12.67 -1.96 -3.40
N ASP A 878 13.61 -1.09 -3.00
CA ASP A 878 14.72 -1.54 -2.12
C ASP A 878 14.22 -1.76 -0.71
N ASP A 879 13.30 -0.94 -0.19
CA ASP A 879 12.46 -1.21 1.00
C ASP A 879 12.10 -2.69 1.01
N MET A 880 11.30 -3.19 0.06
CA MET A 880 10.95 -4.62 -0.11
C MET A 880 12.10 -5.61 -0.34
N LYS A 881 13.36 -5.15 -0.37
CA LYS A 881 14.60 -5.92 -0.59
C LYS A 881 14.70 -6.54 -1.98
N MET A 882 13.93 -6.03 -2.94
CA MET A 882 13.88 -6.52 -4.32
C MET A 882 15.04 -6.00 -5.16
N THR A 883 15.55 -4.82 -4.83
CA THR A 883 16.76 -4.20 -5.37
C THR A 883 17.80 -4.03 -4.26
N GLY A 884 18.99 -3.53 -4.60
CA GLY A 884 19.99 -3.09 -3.61
C GLY A 884 19.75 -1.66 -3.09
N PRO A 885 20.46 -1.23 -2.03
CA PRO A 885 20.17 0.03 -1.32
C PRO A 885 20.85 1.28 -1.88
N VAL A 886 21.42 1.25 -3.09
CA VAL A 886 22.12 2.39 -3.69
C VAL A 886 21.23 3.08 -4.73
N LEU A 887 20.46 4.07 -4.30
CA LEU A 887 19.74 4.99 -5.19
C LEU A 887 20.66 5.47 -6.34
N SER A 888 20.17 5.41 -7.57
CA SER A 888 20.85 5.63 -8.87
C SER A 888 21.85 4.58 -9.37
N GLU A 889 22.19 3.55 -8.57
CA GLU A 889 22.90 2.35 -9.06
C GLU A 889 21.97 1.13 -9.10
N ASP A 890 21.16 0.93 -8.04
CA ASP A 890 20.27 -0.22 -7.85
C ASP A 890 18.78 0.09 -8.18
N TYR A 891 18.34 1.34 -8.05
CA TYR A 891 16.99 1.81 -8.37
C TYR A 891 16.94 3.33 -8.55
N ASN A 892 16.04 3.87 -9.37
CA ASN A 892 15.71 5.32 -9.43
C ASN A 892 14.49 5.59 -10.34
N TRP A 893 14.19 6.87 -10.55
CA TRP A 893 13.43 7.40 -11.68
C TRP A 893 14.35 7.75 -12.88
N GLU A 894 13.83 7.67 -14.10
CA GLU A 894 14.45 8.19 -15.33
C GLU A 894 13.46 9.08 -16.11
N THR A 895 13.92 10.20 -16.68
CA THR A 895 13.05 11.25 -17.27
C THR A 895 12.97 11.20 -18.80
N GLY A 896 11.78 11.47 -19.35
CA GLY A 896 11.60 11.63 -20.81
C GLY A 896 11.39 10.32 -21.56
N GLN A 897 10.98 9.27 -20.83
CA GLN A 897 10.77 7.92 -21.37
C GLN A 897 9.29 7.71 -21.67
N THR A 898 8.98 7.24 -22.88
CA THR A 898 7.62 6.89 -23.33
C THR A 898 7.51 5.44 -23.82
N GLN A 899 8.65 4.74 -23.91
CA GLN A 899 8.75 3.39 -24.45
C GLN A 899 9.57 2.48 -23.53
N VAL A 900 9.24 1.19 -23.53
CA VAL A 900 9.97 0.12 -22.83
C VAL A 900 10.39 -0.97 -23.82
N GLN A 901 11.37 -1.78 -23.45
CA GLN A 901 11.73 -3.01 -24.18
C GLN A 901 11.26 -4.24 -23.42
N ILE A 902 10.48 -5.10 -24.07
CA ILE A 902 10.13 -6.41 -23.52
C ILE A 902 11.34 -7.35 -23.66
N THR A 903 11.90 -7.76 -22.53
CA THR A 903 13.12 -8.60 -22.43
C THR A 903 12.82 -10.08 -22.25
N ASP A 904 11.67 -10.44 -21.65
CA ASP A 904 11.15 -11.82 -21.64
C ASP A 904 9.67 -11.87 -22.04
N GLN A 905 9.41 -11.88 -23.35
CA GLN A 905 8.08 -12.05 -23.95
C GLN A 905 7.39 -13.39 -23.61
N SER A 906 8.08 -14.33 -22.95
CA SER A 906 7.50 -15.63 -22.56
C SER A 906 6.99 -15.67 -21.12
N HIS A 907 7.31 -14.66 -20.32
CA HIS A 907 6.84 -14.53 -18.95
C HIS A 907 5.44 -13.86 -18.91
N PRO A 908 4.50 -14.28 -18.04
CA PRO A 908 3.15 -13.70 -18.01
C PRO A 908 3.10 -12.18 -17.82
N LEU A 909 4.04 -11.62 -17.04
CA LEU A 909 4.24 -10.17 -16.85
C LEU A 909 4.46 -9.37 -18.15
N ALA A 910 4.75 -10.02 -19.28
CA ALA A 910 4.92 -9.36 -20.58
C ALA A 910 3.59 -9.06 -21.31
N ALA A 911 2.45 -9.50 -20.77
CA ALA A 911 1.11 -9.30 -21.37
C ALA A 911 0.97 -9.84 -22.82
N GLY A 912 1.83 -10.77 -23.25
CA GLY A 912 1.91 -11.23 -24.64
C GLY A 912 2.56 -10.24 -25.62
N LEU A 913 3.02 -9.08 -25.15
CA LEU A 913 3.71 -8.06 -25.94
C LEU A 913 5.15 -8.47 -26.26
N SER A 914 5.75 -7.85 -27.28
CA SER A 914 7.14 -8.12 -27.67
C SER A 914 7.82 -6.91 -28.33
N GLY A 915 9.14 -6.80 -28.16
CA GLY A 915 9.94 -5.71 -28.72
C GLY A 915 9.73 -4.36 -28.01
N THR A 916 9.89 -3.26 -28.77
CA THR A 916 9.70 -1.90 -28.26
C THR A 916 8.21 -1.57 -28.15
N VAL A 917 7.74 -1.31 -26.94
CA VAL A 917 6.34 -1.00 -26.63
C VAL A 917 6.22 0.48 -26.24
N THR A 918 5.18 1.19 -26.69
CA THR A 918 4.93 2.59 -26.28
C THR A 918 3.92 2.60 -25.14
N VAL A 919 4.36 2.92 -23.93
CA VAL A 919 3.57 2.77 -22.70
C VAL A 919 2.90 4.06 -22.23
N THR A 920 3.44 5.24 -22.58
CA THR A 920 2.77 6.53 -22.30
C THR A 920 2.61 7.39 -23.54
N SER A 921 1.52 8.16 -23.57
CA SER A 921 1.15 9.08 -24.64
C SER A 921 1.95 10.40 -24.65
N GLY A 922 2.81 10.63 -23.65
CA GLY A 922 3.70 11.77 -23.54
C GLY A 922 4.86 11.54 -22.54
N ASP A 923 5.86 12.41 -22.62
CA ASP A 923 7.09 12.38 -21.81
C ASP A 923 6.79 12.28 -20.30
N ASN A 924 7.42 11.32 -19.64
CA ASN A 924 7.09 10.91 -18.29
C ASN A 924 8.34 10.59 -17.44
N LEU A 925 8.18 10.44 -16.12
CA LEU A 925 9.16 9.76 -15.26
C LEU A 925 8.79 8.28 -15.18
N GLN A 926 9.76 7.39 -15.38
CA GLN A 926 9.57 5.95 -15.20
C GLN A 926 10.46 5.43 -14.07
N ALA A 927 9.90 4.63 -13.17
CA ALA A 927 10.66 3.93 -12.13
C ALA A 927 11.43 2.74 -12.73
N TYR A 928 12.63 2.47 -12.21
CA TYR A 928 13.40 1.27 -12.53
C TYR A 928 14.11 0.69 -11.30
N GLY A 929 14.40 -0.60 -11.37
CA GLY A 929 15.24 -1.35 -10.44
C GLY A 929 16.26 -2.24 -11.14
N VAL A 930 17.25 -2.69 -10.39
CA VAL A 930 18.28 -3.66 -10.80
C VAL A 930 18.21 -4.87 -9.85
N PRO A 931 17.24 -5.79 -10.05
CA PRO A 931 17.04 -6.94 -9.17
C PRO A 931 18.13 -8.01 -9.33
N GLY A 932 18.25 -8.86 -8.32
CA GLY A 932 19.17 -10.00 -8.30
C GLY A 932 18.76 -11.17 -9.23
N ASN A 933 19.71 -12.06 -9.52
CA ASN A 933 19.61 -13.15 -10.52
C ASN A 933 18.42 -14.13 -10.38
N ASP A 934 17.77 -14.20 -9.21
CA ASP A 934 16.62 -15.08 -8.94
C ASP A 934 15.27 -14.41 -9.30
N CYS A 935 15.31 -13.21 -9.89
CA CYS A 935 14.16 -12.44 -10.37
C CYS A 935 13.80 -12.79 -11.83
N ALA A 936 12.51 -12.80 -12.17
CA ALA A 936 12.06 -12.65 -13.55
C ALA A 936 12.16 -11.16 -13.95
N ALA A 937 12.99 -10.84 -14.93
CA ALA A 937 13.24 -9.46 -15.37
C ALA A 937 12.70 -9.29 -16.79
N VAL A 938 11.56 -8.58 -16.92
CA VAL A 938 10.62 -8.80 -18.05
C VAL A 938 10.52 -7.61 -18.99
N ALA A 939 10.65 -6.38 -18.48
CA ALA A 939 10.84 -5.20 -19.31
C ALA A 939 11.96 -4.30 -18.78
N SER A 940 12.68 -3.63 -19.68
CA SER A 940 13.72 -2.64 -19.36
C SER A 940 13.43 -1.27 -19.98
N LEU A 941 14.16 -0.24 -19.54
CA LEU A 941 14.21 1.04 -20.25
C LEU A 941 14.66 0.84 -21.70
N SER A 942 14.17 1.71 -22.60
CA SER A 942 14.40 1.59 -24.04
C SER A 942 15.86 1.83 -24.47
N ASP A 943 16.64 2.51 -23.63
CA ASP A 943 18.03 2.92 -23.86
C ASP A 943 19.06 2.30 -22.90
N ASP A 944 18.63 1.69 -21.78
CA ASP A 944 19.50 0.91 -20.88
C ASP A 944 18.87 -0.46 -20.51
N PRO A 945 19.35 -1.57 -21.10
CA PRO A 945 18.77 -2.90 -20.90
C PRO A 945 19.11 -3.54 -19.54
N ASN A 946 19.84 -2.84 -18.66
CA ASN A 946 20.18 -3.32 -17.32
C ASN A 946 19.28 -2.69 -16.24
N LYS A 947 18.47 -1.68 -16.60
CA LYS A 947 17.50 -1.00 -15.73
C LYS A 947 16.10 -1.55 -16.02
N TYR A 948 15.56 -2.34 -15.12
CA TYR A 948 14.31 -3.05 -15.30
C TYR A 948 13.12 -2.27 -14.77
N VAL A 949 12.06 -2.20 -15.58
CA VAL A 949 10.86 -1.38 -15.37
C VAL A 949 9.61 -2.24 -15.13
N VAL A 950 9.67 -3.54 -15.49
CA VAL A 950 8.76 -4.58 -15.02
C VAL A 950 9.59 -5.80 -14.64
N TYR A 951 9.57 -6.17 -13.36
CA TYR A 951 10.34 -7.31 -12.82
C TYR A 951 9.65 -7.92 -11.60
N GLY A 952 9.83 -9.22 -11.34
CA GLY A 952 9.14 -9.92 -10.26
C GLY A 952 9.84 -11.16 -9.70
N TYR A 953 9.65 -11.40 -8.40
CA TYR A 953 10.13 -12.55 -7.65
C TYR A 953 9.00 -13.53 -7.33
N GLU A 954 9.28 -14.83 -7.47
CA GLU A 954 8.39 -15.91 -7.03
C GLU A 954 8.51 -16.19 -5.52
N LYS A 955 7.47 -16.78 -4.92
CA LYS A 955 7.46 -17.12 -3.48
C LYS A 955 8.62 -18.06 -3.14
N GLY A 956 9.52 -17.60 -2.27
CA GLY A 956 10.73 -18.32 -1.86
C GLY A 956 11.99 -18.05 -2.70
N ALA A 957 11.93 -17.23 -3.75
CA ALA A 957 13.11 -16.79 -4.51
C ALA A 957 14.05 -15.91 -3.66
N ALA A 958 15.34 -15.86 -3.98
CA ALA A 958 16.32 -15.09 -3.20
C ALA A 958 16.28 -13.59 -3.52
N MET A 959 15.96 -12.80 -2.50
CA MET A 959 15.99 -11.33 -2.50
C MET A 959 17.21 -10.84 -1.67
N VAL A 960 17.34 -9.53 -1.45
CA VAL A 960 18.51 -8.97 -0.72
C VAL A 960 18.45 -9.29 0.77
N GLY A 961 19.11 -10.39 1.15
CA GLY A 961 19.27 -10.83 2.55
C GLY A 961 18.14 -11.71 3.10
N MET A 962 17.08 -11.95 2.31
CA MET A 962 15.93 -12.78 2.66
C MET A 962 15.40 -13.54 1.43
N ASN A 963 14.44 -14.44 1.63
CA ASN A 963 13.68 -15.05 0.54
C ASN A 963 12.29 -14.42 0.48
N ALA A 964 11.73 -14.26 -0.71
CA ALA A 964 10.43 -13.62 -0.93
C ALA A 964 9.29 -14.33 -0.16
N PRO A 965 8.61 -13.72 0.83
CA PRO A 965 7.59 -14.39 1.66
C PRO A 965 6.34 -14.78 0.85
N ALA A 966 6.08 -14.02 -0.20
CA ALA A 966 5.20 -14.31 -1.33
C ALA A 966 5.76 -13.58 -2.56
N LYS A 967 4.98 -13.42 -3.63
CA LYS A 967 5.42 -12.69 -4.82
C LYS A 967 5.77 -11.23 -4.51
N ARG A 968 6.69 -10.65 -5.28
CA ARG A 968 7.10 -9.24 -5.18
C ARG A 968 7.36 -8.70 -6.58
N VAL A 969 6.78 -7.57 -6.97
CA VAL A 969 6.89 -6.99 -8.32
C VAL A 969 7.20 -5.50 -8.30
N GLY A 970 8.18 -5.09 -9.09
CA GLY A 970 8.51 -3.69 -9.35
C GLY A 970 7.97 -3.25 -10.70
N PHE A 971 7.34 -2.08 -10.73
CA PHE A 971 6.62 -1.52 -11.88
C PHE A 971 6.97 -0.03 -12.08
N PHE A 972 6.54 0.60 -13.19
CA PHE A 972 7.22 1.80 -13.71
C PHE A 972 6.50 3.16 -13.58
N LEU A 973 5.38 3.25 -12.86
CA LEU A 973 4.48 4.42 -12.87
C LEU A 973 4.92 5.53 -11.90
N TYR A 974 4.85 6.80 -12.31
CA TYR A 974 4.97 7.97 -11.43
C TYR A 974 3.57 8.56 -11.12
N ASP A 975 3.45 9.41 -10.10
CA ASP A 975 2.21 9.96 -9.51
C ASP A 975 1.10 10.36 -10.48
N THR A 976 1.42 10.79 -11.69
CA THR A 976 0.45 11.24 -12.72
C THR A 976 0.54 10.47 -14.04
N SER A 977 1.45 9.49 -14.15
CA SER A 977 1.64 8.67 -15.35
C SER A 977 0.42 7.84 -15.76
N PRO A 978 -0.38 7.26 -14.83
CA PRO A 978 -1.52 6.43 -15.20
C PRO A 978 -2.54 7.14 -16.09
N SER A 979 -2.80 8.44 -15.85
CA SER A 979 -3.66 9.26 -16.73
C SER A 979 -3.10 9.53 -18.13
N MET A 980 -1.89 9.04 -18.42
CA MET A 980 -1.22 9.15 -19.72
C MET A 980 -0.88 7.78 -20.34
N LEU A 981 -1.20 6.66 -19.70
CA LEU A 981 -0.88 5.32 -20.21
C LEU A 981 -1.58 5.04 -21.54
N THR A 982 -0.93 4.24 -22.37
CA THR A 982 -1.50 3.64 -23.58
C THR A 982 -2.17 2.30 -23.23
N THR A 983 -2.90 1.71 -24.19
CA THR A 983 -3.42 0.34 -24.10
C THR A 983 -2.32 -0.66 -23.75
N ASP A 984 -1.14 -0.57 -24.38
CA ASP A 984 -0.01 -1.46 -24.08
C ASP A 984 0.56 -1.23 -22.68
N GLY A 985 0.57 0.03 -22.21
CA GLY A 985 1.02 0.40 -20.86
C GLY A 985 0.10 -0.15 -19.78
N TRP A 986 -1.21 -0.16 -20.02
CA TRP A 986 -2.20 -0.82 -19.15
C TRP A 986 -2.12 -2.34 -19.23
N ALA A 987 -1.95 -2.94 -20.41
CA ALA A 987 -1.80 -4.40 -20.55
C ALA A 987 -0.64 -4.96 -19.71
N LEU A 988 0.51 -4.26 -19.65
CA LEU A 988 1.63 -4.61 -18.77
C LEU A 988 1.28 -4.49 -17.28
N PHE A 989 0.44 -3.51 -16.91
CA PHE A 989 -0.01 -3.29 -15.54
C PHE A 989 -0.96 -4.41 -15.10
N ASP A 990 -1.99 -4.71 -15.89
CA ASP A 990 -2.97 -5.77 -15.62
C ASP A 990 -2.27 -7.14 -15.51
N ALA A 991 -1.27 -7.39 -16.36
CA ALA A 991 -0.42 -8.59 -16.29
C ALA A 991 0.45 -8.63 -15.01
N ALA A 992 0.89 -7.49 -14.49
CA ALA A 992 1.61 -7.40 -13.22
C ALA A 992 0.72 -7.78 -12.03
N VAL A 993 -0.53 -7.32 -12.04
CA VAL A 993 -1.54 -7.59 -11.01
C VAL A 993 -1.95 -9.07 -11.02
N ALA A 994 -2.33 -9.60 -12.20
CA ALA A 994 -2.66 -11.00 -12.40
C ALA A 994 -1.53 -11.95 -11.96
N TRP A 995 -0.31 -11.74 -12.46
CA TRP A 995 0.80 -12.61 -12.09
C TRP A 995 1.10 -12.57 -10.59
N SER A 996 0.90 -11.42 -9.92
CA SER A 996 1.18 -11.25 -8.50
C SER A 996 0.12 -11.92 -7.61
N ALA A 997 -1.16 -11.64 -7.83
CA ALA A 997 -2.28 -12.25 -7.08
C ALA A 997 -2.38 -13.77 -7.31
N GLY A 998 -1.81 -14.29 -8.40
CA GLY A 998 -1.86 -15.72 -8.73
C GLY A 998 -3.16 -16.16 -9.42
N PHE A 999 -4.13 -15.25 -9.55
CA PHE A 999 -5.24 -15.37 -10.49
C PHE A 999 -4.80 -15.02 -11.91
N THR A 1000 -5.14 -15.88 -12.86
CA THR A 1000 -5.32 -15.46 -14.26
C THR A 1000 -6.77 -15.00 -14.41
N PRO A 1001 -7.04 -13.71 -14.71
CA PRO A 1001 -8.40 -13.27 -15.05
C PRO A 1001 -9.01 -14.12 -16.15
N ALA A 1002 -10.32 -14.37 -16.05
CA ALA A 1002 -11.06 -14.89 -17.20
C ALA A 1002 -11.06 -13.82 -18.30
N PRO A 1003 -10.80 -14.16 -19.57
CA PRO A 1003 -10.77 -13.16 -20.63
C PRO A 1003 -12.16 -12.57 -20.85
N VAL A 1004 -12.24 -11.24 -20.90
CA VAL A 1004 -13.49 -10.52 -21.20
C VAL A 1004 -13.92 -10.85 -22.63
N LEU A 1005 -15.04 -11.58 -22.77
CA LEU A 1005 -15.60 -11.93 -24.07
C LEU A 1005 -16.61 -10.87 -24.51
N ASN A 1006 -16.21 -10.08 -25.51
CA ASN A 1006 -17.15 -9.29 -26.30
C ASN A 1006 -17.83 -10.21 -27.35
N PRO A 1007 -18.94 -9.81 -27.99
CA PRO A 1007 -19.33 -10.39 -29.28
C PRO A 1007 -18.14 -10.35 -30.27
N PRO A 1008 -18.00 -11.34 -31.17
CA PRO A 1008 -16.89 -11.38 -32.11
C PRO A 1008 -17.00 -10.19 -33.08
N GLU A 1009 -15.88 -9.55 -33.39
CA GLU A 1009 -15.80 -8.62 -34.52
C GLU A 1009 -15.27 -9.41 -35.72
N ALA A 1010 -16.06 -9.49 -36.79
CA ALA A 1010 -15.78 -10.37 -37.91
C ALA A 1010 -14.66 -9.80 -38.80
N ALA A 1011 -13.59 -10.56 -38.99
CA ALA A 1011 -12.50 -10.20 -39.89
C ALA A 1011 -11.90 -11.43 -40.54
N PHE A 1012 -11.42 -11.27 -41.78
CA PHE A 1012 -10.73 -12.34 -42.51
C PHE A 1012 -9.85 -11.83 -43.64
N SER A 1013 -8.87 -12.64 -44.02
CA SER A 1013 -8.09 -12.47 -45.25
C SER A 1013 -8.07 -13.75 -46.09
N ALA A 1014 -7.46 -13.66 -47.27
CA ALA A 1014 -7.23 -14.77 -48.19
C ALA A 1014 -5.78 -14.71 -48.69
N ASP A 1015 -5.14 -15.86 -48.86
CA ASP A 1015 -3.76 -15.96 -49.33
C ASP A 1015 -3.59 -15.45 -50.78
N VAL A 1016 -4.59 -15.69 -51.64
CA VAL A 1016 -4.72 -15.12 -52.98
C VAL A 1016 -6.12 -14.56 -53.22
N VAL A 1017 -6.19 -13.28 -53.61
CA VAL A 1017 -7.45 -12.60 -54.00
C VAL A 1017 -7.71 -12.61 -55.51
N SER A 1018 -6.73 -13.09 -56.30
CA SER A 1018 -6.86 -13.20 -57.76
C SER A 1018 -5.96 -14.28 -58.33
N GLY A 1019 -6.45 -15.02 -59.31
CA GLY A 1019 -5.71 -16.08 -59.97
C GLY A 1019 -6.53 -16.76 -61.05
N THR A 1020 -6.08 -17.92 -61.54
CA THR A 1020 -6.69 -18.63 -62.68
C THR A 1020 -7.42 -19.89 -62.21
N ALA A 1021 -8.59 -20.19 -62.79
CA ALA A 1021 -9.35 -21.39 -62.44
C ALA A 1021 -8.58 -22.70 -62.79
N PRO A 1022 -8.68 -23.77 -61.98
CA PRO A 1022 -9.28 -23.81 -60.64
C PRO A 1022 -8.40 -23.06 -59.63
N LEU A 1023 -8.94 -22.04 -58.98
CA LEU A 1023 -8.22 -21.25 -57.99
C LEU A 1023 -8.52 -21.81 -56.60
N GLU A 1024 -7.58 -22.54 -56.02
CA GLU A 1024 -7.55 -22.83 -54.59
C GLU A 1024 -7.21 -21.54 -53.83
N VAL A 1025 -8.02 -21.23 -52.82
CA VAL A 1025 -7.90 -20.07 -51.93
C VAL A 1025 -7.96 -20.56 -50.49
N ILE A 1026 -6.98 -20.17 -49.68
CA ILE A 1026 -6.95 -20.45 -48.25
C ILE A 1026 -7.41 -19.18 -47.52
N PHE A 1027 -8.58 -19.26 -46.91
CA PHE A 1027 -9.10 -18.18 -46.08
C PHE A 1027 -8.54 -18.26 -44.66
N SER A 1028 -8.16 -17.12 -44.12
CA SER A 1028 -7.67 -16.97 -42.75
C SER A 1028 -8.67 -16.15 -41.95
N ASP A 1029 -9.14 -16.71 -40.84
CA ASP A 1029 -9.91 -15.99 -39.82
C ASP A 1029 -9.00 -14.99 -39.10
N GLU A 1030 -9.43 -13.73 -39.07
CA GLU A 1030 -8.77 -12.63 -38.37
C GLU A 1030 -9.68 -12.06 -37.27
N SER A 1031 -10.83 -12.70 -37.01
CA SER A 1031 -11.86 -12.23 -36.09
C SER A 1031 -11.39 -12.23 -34.63
N ILE A 1032 -11.73 -11.17 -33.91
CA ILE A 1032 -11.33 -10.99 -32.51
C ILE A 1032 -12.48 -11.32 -31.54
N ASN A 1033 -12.20 -11.26 -30.23
CA ASN A 1033 -13.13 -11.59 -29.14
C ASN A 1033 -13.60 -13.06 -29.12
N SER A 1034 -12.77 -13.98 -29.64
CA SER A 1034 -12.95 -15.45 -29.57
C SER A 1034 -14.31 -15.98 -30.05
N PRO A 1035 -14.47 -16.20 -31.38
CA PRO A 1035 -15.59 -16.96 -31.92
C PRO A 1035 -15.63 -18.42 -31.43
N ASP A 1036 -16.82 -18.95 -31.15
CA ASP A 1036 -17.08 -20.39 -30.96
C ASP A 1036 -17.38 -21.12 -32.28
N THR A 1037 -17.99 -20.41 -33.24
CA THR A 1037 -18.41 -20.97 -34.53
C THR A 1037 -18.25 -19.99 -35.69
N TRP A 1038 -17.94 -20.53 -36.86
CA TRP A 1038 -17.78 -19.82 -38.14
C TRP A 1038 -18.79 -20.34 -39.16
N LEU A 1039 -19.31 -19.47 -40.01
CA LEU A 1039 -20.10 -19.81 -41.18
C LEU A 1039 -19.65 -18.95 -42.37
N TRP A 1040 -18.97 -19.61 -43.31
CA TRP A 1040 -18.50 -19.03 -44.55
C TRP A 1040 -19.51 -19.24 -45.68
N ASN A 1041 -19.65 -18.24 -46.55
CA ASN A 1041 -20.27 -18.38 -47.87
C ASN A 1041 -19.30 -17.81 -48.90
N PHE A 1042 -18.93 -18.63 -49.90
CA PHE A 1042 -17.90 -18.30 -50.88
C PHE A 1042 -18.43 -17.57 -52.12
N GLY A 1043 -19.76 -17.42 -52.24
CA GLY A 1043 -20.41 -16.68 -53.33
C GLY A 1043 -20.75 -17.52 -54.58
N ASP A 1044 -20.58 -18.83 -54.53
CA ASP A 1044 -20.78 -19.82 -55.60
C ASP A 1044 -21.71 -20.98 -55.17
N ASP A 1045 -22.66 -20.68 -54.28
CA ASP A 1045 -23.56 -21.62 -53.58
C ASP A 1045 -22.85 -22.62 -52.61
N TRP A 1046 -21.53 -22.55 -52.42
CA TRP A 1046 -20.82 -23.30 -51.37
C TRP A 1046 -20.66 -22.54 -50.05
N MET A 1047 -20.64 -23.32 -48.96
CA MET A 1047 -20.46 -22.85 -47.59
C MET A 1047 -19.55 -23.80 -46.80
N ALA A 1048 -18.84 -23.27 -45.80
CA ALA A 1048 -18.03 -24.05 -44.85
C ALA A 1048 -18.25 -23.55 -43.41
N ASN A 1049 -17.91 -24.37 -42.43
CA ASN A 1049 -18.02 -24.05 -41.00
C ASN A 1049 -16.71 -24.31 -40.22
N GLU A 1050 -15.60 -24.37 -40.95
CA GLU A 1050 -14.24 -24.49 -40.44
C GLU A 1050 -13.67 -23.08 -40.19
N GLN A 1051 -12.78 -22.90 -39.22
CA GLN A 1051 -12.21 -21.58 -38.92
C GLN A 1051 -11.40 -21.02 -40.10
N ASN A 1052 -10.49 -21.83 -40.66
CA ASN A 1052 -9.60 -21.44 -41.76
C ASN A 1052 -9.81 -22.40 -42.96
N PRO A 1053 -10.87 -22.23 -43.76
CA PRO A 1053 -11.21 -23.16 -44.83
C PRO A 1053 -10.37 -22.94 -46.09
N SER A 1054 -10.08 -24.04 -46.79
CA SER A 1054 -9.62 -24.02 -48.18
C SER A 1054 -10.80 -24.22 -49.13
N HIS A 1055 -11.04 -23.30 -50.05
CA HIS A 1055 -12.06 -23.43 -51.10
C HIS A 1055 -11.43 -23.39 -52.49
N THR A 1056 -12.02 -24.09 -53.46
CA THR A 1056 -11.51 -24.12 -54.85
C THR A 1056 -12.56 -23.61 -55.82
N TYR A 1057 -12.37 -22.40 -56.31
CA TYR A 1057 -13.22 -21.81 -57.35
C TYR A 1057 -12.88 -22.42 -58.71
N THR A 1058 -13.74 -23.31 -59.21
CA THR A 1058 -13.52 -24.05 -60.47
C THR A 1058 -13.95 -23.31 -61.74
N GLU A 1059 -14.71 -22.21 -61.61
CA GLU A 1059 -15.17 -21.39 -62.74
C GLU A 1059 -14.58 -19.97 -62.66
N ALA A 1060 -14.53 -19.28 -63.80
CA ALA A 1060 -14.06 -17.90 -63.88
C ALA A 1060 -15.18 -16.91 -63.51
N GLY A 1061 -14.90 -15.97 -62.61
CA GLY A 1061 -15.88 -15.05 -62.07
C GLY A 1061 -15.34 -14.15 -60.96
N THR A 1062 -16.19 -13.25 -60.46
CA THR A 1062 -15.89 -12.41 -59.28
C THR A 1062 -16.83 -12.76 -58.14
N TYR A 1063 -16.28 -13.26 -57.04
CA TYR A 1063 -17.04 -13.84 -55.94
C TYR A 1063 -17.11 -12.89 -54.74
N THR A 1064 -18.26 -12.88 -54.05
CA THR A 1064 -18.46 -12.13 -52.81
C THR A 1064 -18.39 -13.12 -51.65
N VAL A 1065 -17.50 -12.88 -50.70
CA VAL A 1065 -17.27 -13.77 -49.56
C VAL A 1065 -17.84 -13.13 -48.31
N THR A 1066 -18.56 -13.93 -47.50
CA THR A 1066 -19.04 -13.51 -46.19
C THR A 1066 -18.58 -14.49 -45.12
N LEU A 1067 -18.16 -13.97 -43.97
CA LEU A 1067 -17.91 -14.74 -42.76
C LEU A 1067 -18.89 -14.24 -41.68
N GLU A 1068 -19.78 -15.11 -41.22
CA GLU A 1068 -20.53 -14.95 -39.98
C GLU A 1068 -19.79 -15.69 -38.86
N VAL A 1069 -19.42 -14.97 -37.80
CA VAL A 1069 -18.82 -15.53 -36.57
C VAL A 1069 -19.79 -15.38 -35.40
N THR A 1070 -19.74 -16.30 -34.46
CA THR A 1070 -20.64 -16.30 -33.28
C THR A 1070 -19.93 -16.88 -32.06
N ASN A 1071 -20.17 -16.30 -30.89
CA ASN A 1071 -19.81 -16.87 -29.57
C ASN A 1071 -21.01 -16.81 -28.60
N SER A 1072 -20.78 -16.97 -27.30
CA SER A 1072 -21.80 -16.83 -26.24
C SER A 1072 -22.50 -15.47 -26.19
N ASP A 1073 -21.82 -14.41 -26.63
CA ASP A 1073 -22.16 -13.01 -26.35
C ASP A 1073 -22.66 -12.24 -27.59
N GLY A 1074 -22.46 -12.79 -28.79
CA GLY A 1074 -23.17 -12.35 -29.99
C GLY A 1074 -22.65 -12.95 -31.29
N SER A 1075 -23.05 -12.34 -32.41
CA SER A 1075 -22.56 -12.65 -33.75
C SER A 1075 -22.34 -11.38 -34.57
N ASP A 1076 -21.41 -11.46 -35.52
CA ASP A 1076 -21.09 -10.40 -36.49
C ASP A 1076 -20.79 -11.00 -37.87
N ILE A 1077 -20.92 -10.19 -38.93
CA ILE A 1077 -20.84 -10.64 -40.32
C ILE A 1077 -20.05 -9.65 -41.19
N GLU A 1078 -18.81 -10.00 -41.52
CA GLU A 1078 -18.02 -9.26 -42.52
C GLU A 1078 -18.35 -9.75 -43.94
N THR A 1079 -18.46 -8.82 -44.88
CA THR A 1079 -18.92 -9.05 -46.26
C THR A 1079 -18.02 -8.34 -47.26
N LYS A 1080 -17.10 -9.09 -47.88
CA LYS A 1080 -16.17 -8.57 -48.88
C LYS A 1080 -16.72 -8.81 -50.30
N THR A 1081 -17.35 -7.77 -50.84
CA THR A 1081 -17.97 -7.79 -52.18
C THR A 1081 -16.93 -7.86 -53.30
N SER A 1082 -17.08 -8.82 -54.23
CA SER A 1082 -16.14 -9.05 -55.34
C SER A 1082 -14.68 -9.23 -54.88
N TYR A 1083 -14.48 -9.93 -53.76
CA TYR A 1083 -13.19 -10.09 -53.09
C TYR A 1083 -12.23 -11.03 -53.83
N ILE A 1084 -12.75 -12.13 -54.38
CA ILE A 1084 -11.96 -13.08 -55.16
C ILE A 1084 -12.27 -12.90 -56.66
N SER A 1085 -11.24 -12.73 -57.49
CA SER A 1085 -11.35 -12.59 -58.93
C SER A 1085 -10.64 -13.75 -59.64
N VAL A 1086 -11.41 -14.66 -60.23
CA VAL A 1086 -10.91 -15.85 -60.91
C VAL A 1086 -10.96 -15.63 -62.42
N ASP A 1087 -9.79 -15.55 -63.04
CA ASP A 1087 -9.63 -15.52 -64.49
C ASP A 1087 -9.79 -16.93 -65.09
N ALA A 1088 -10.26 -16.99 -66.33
CA ALA A 1088 -10.31 -18.26 -67.07
C ALA A 1088 -8.88 -18.76 -67.38
N PRO A 1089 -8.66 -20.08 -67.51
CA PRO A 1089 -7.42 -20.62 -68.06
C PRO A 1089 -7.13 -19.96 -69.40
N VAL A 1090 -6.01 -19.26 -69.50
CA VAL A 1090 -5.46 -18.84 -70.80
C VAL A 1090 -4.90 -20.12 -71.42
N PRO A 1091 -5.41 -20.58 -72.58
CA PRO A 1091 -4.83 -21.73 -73.27
C PRO A 1091 -3.37 -21.47 -73.62
N THR A 1092 -2.61 -22.54 -73.83
CA THR A 1092 -1.27 -22.44 -74.44
C THR A 1092 -1.27 -23.26 -75.71
N GLU A 1093 -0.35 -23.00 -76.65
CA GLU A 1093 -0.12 -23.91 -77.78
C GLU A 1093 0.02 -25.36 -77.22
N PRO A 1094 -0.80 -26.31 -77.69
CA PRO A 1094 -0.90 -27.62 -77.06
C PRO A 1094 0.37 -28.42 -77.32
N VAL A 1095 0.71 -29.33 -76.39
CA VAL A 1095 1.82 -30.26 -76.57
C VAL A 1095 1.26 -31.66 -76.64
N ALA A 1096 1.40 -32.30 -77.79
CA ALA A 1096 0.79 -33.58 -78.06
C ALA A 1096 1.50 -34.72 -77.30
N ALA A 1097 0.74 -35.56 -76.62
CA ALA A 1097 1.27 -36.79 -76.01
C ALA A 1097 0.18 -37.87 -75.91
N PHE A 1098 0.56 -39.14 -76.03
CA PHE A 1098 -0.37 -40.26 -75.84
C PHE A 1098 0.26 -41.54 -75.29
N ASP A 1099 -0.54 -42.47 -74.78
CA ASP A 1099 -0.14 -43.86 -74.53
C ASP A 1099 -1.24 -44.87 -74.92
N ALA A 1100 -0.97 -46.17 -74.79
CA ALA A 1100 -1.87 -47.26 -75.12
C ALA A 1100 -1.91 -48.36 -74.04
N ASP A 1101 -3.09 -48.95 -73.82
CA ASP A 1101 -3.28 -50.05 -72.85
C ASP A 1101 -2.46 -51.31 -73.18
N GLN A 1102 -2.26 -51.60 -74.47
CA GLN A 1102 -1.36 -52.65 -74.95
C GLN A 1102 -0.72 -52.30 -76.30
N VAL A 1103 0.60 -52.52 -76.39
CA VAL A 1103 1.43 -52.25 -77.58
C VAL A 1103 1.77 -53.50 -78.39
N THR A 1104 1.39 -54.69 -77.95
CA THR A 1104 1.67 -55.95 -78.68
C THR A 1104 0.67 -57.06 -78.35
N GLY A 1105 0.22 -57.80 -79.35
CA GLY A 1105 -0.65 -58.98 -79.21
C GLY A 1105 -1.07 -59.58 -80.57
N PRO A 1106 -1.79 -60.71 -80.59
CA PRO A 1106 -2.24 -61.35 -81.84
C PRO A 1106 -3.40 -60.60 -82.50
N ALA A 1107 -3.54 -60.74 -83.81
CA ALA A 1107 -4.70 -60.23 -84.55
C ALA A 1107 -5.99 -61.02 -84.21
N PRO A 1108 -7.15 -60.37 -84.02
CA PRO A 1108 -7.37 -58.92 -83.99
C PRO A 1108 -7.01 -58.32 -82.61
N LEU A 1109 -6.17 -57.29 -82.60
CA LEU A 1109 -5.74 -56.60 -81.38
C LEU A 1109 -6.56 -55.32 -81.16
N GLN A 1110 -7.39 -55.31 -80.12
CA GLN A 1110 -8.09 -54.10 -79.67
C GLN A 1110 -7.20 -53.31 -78.71
N VAL A 1111 -6.94 -52.04 -79.02
CA VAL A 1111 -6.07 -51.13 -78.27
C VAL A 1111 -6.88 -49.91 -77.84
N SER A 1112 -6.84 -49.58 -76.55
CA SER A 1112 -7.41 -48.37 -75.97
C SER A 1112 -6.33 -47.31 -75.84
N PHE A 1113 -6.50 -46.18 -76.52
CA PHE A 1113 -5.55 -45.08 -76.49
C PHE A 1113 -5.94 -44.03 -75.46
N THR A 1114 -4.94 -43.52 -74.75
CA THR A 1114 -5.10 -42.47 -73.74
C THR A 1114 -4.41 -41.20 -74.25
N ASP A 1115 -5.17 -40.12 -74.38
CA ASP A 1115 -4.62 -38.77 -74.55
C ASP A 1115 -3.90 -38.34 -73.27
N MET A 1116 -2.71 -37.76 -73.44
CA MET A 1116 -1.88 -37.19 -72.38
C MET A 1116 -1.43 -35.76 -72.71
N SER A 1117 -2.06 -35.12 -73.69
CA SER A 1117 -1.61 -33.84 -74.25
C SER A 1117 -1.79 -32.67 -73.28
N GLU A 1118 -0.80 -31.79 -73.23
CA GLU A 1118 -0.81 -30.58 -72.39
C GLU A 1118 -1.37 -29.37 -73.16
N GLY A 1119 -1.67 -28.27 -72.45
CA GLY A 1119 -2.06 -26.98 -73.05
C GLY A 1119 -3.55 -26.76 -73.33
N ILE A 1120 -4.42 -27.70 -72.96
CA ILE A 1120 -5.88 -27.70 -73.18
C ILE A 1120 -6.25 -27.73 -74.68
N PRO A 1121 -6.27 -28.92 -75.32
CA PRO A 1121 -6.79 -29.08 -76.68
C PRO A 1121 -8.31 -28.88 -76.78
N ASP A 1122 -8.77 -28.19 -77.83
CA ASP A 1122 -10.19 -28.15 -78.23
C ASP A 1122 -10.59 -29.36 -79.11
N SER A 1123 -9.60 -29.98 -79.77
CA SER A 1123 -9.84 -31.10 -80.68
C SER A 1123 -8.63 -32.00 -80.86
N TRP A 1124 -8.91 -33.27 -81.14
CA TRP A 1124 -7.96 -34.36 -81.36
C TRP A 1124 -8.13 -34.92 -82.77
N THR A 1125 -7.05 -35.46 -83.35
CA THR A 1125 -7.14 -36.33 -84.54
C THR A 1125 -6.10 -37.43 -84.44
N TRP A 1126 -6.58 -38.65 -84.31
CA TRP A 1126 -5.76 -39.86 -84.27
C TRP A 1126 -5.67 -40.49 -85.65
N PHE A 1127 -4.48 -40.96 -86.02
CA PHE A 1127 -4.23 -41.81 -87.19
C PHE A 1127 -3.57 -43.10 -86.71
N PHE A 1128 -4.21 -44.25 -86.95
CA PHE A 1128 -3.77 -45.53 -86.37
C PHE A 1128 -2.70 -46.27 -87.18
N GLY A 1129 -2.45 -45.82 -88.42
CA GLY A 1129 -1.37 -46.32 -89.28
C GLY A 1129 -1.75 -47.45 -90.25
N ASP A 1130 -2.95 -47.99 -90.14
CA ASP A 1130 -3.56 -48.95 -91.07
C ASP A 1130 -4.34 -48.25 -92.22
N GLY A 1131 -4.85 -47.04 -91.95
CA GLY A 1131 -5.64 -46.23 -92.87
C GLY A 1131 -6.82 -45.53 -92.18
N GLU A 1132 -7.20 -45.97 -90.98
CA GLU A 1132 -8.31 -45.41 -90.22
C GLU A 1132 -7.86 -44.25 -89.30
N ALA A 1133 -8.83 -43.39 -88.96
CA ALA A 1133 -8.62 -42.19 -88.16
C ALA A 1133 -9.89 -41.81 -87.37
N THR A 1134 -9.74 -41.11 -86.24
CA THR A 1134 -10.87 -40.64 -85.40
C THR A 1134 -10.56 -39.30 -84.72
N PHE A 1135 -11.61 -38.64 -84.23
CA PHE A 1135 -11.58 -37.32 -83.59
C PHE A 1135 -11.97 -37.38 -82.09
N GLU A 1136 -12.17 -38.58 -81.55
CA GLU A 1136 -12.39 -38.81 -80.13
C GLU A 1136 -11.11 -38.55 -79.32
N GLN A 1137 -11.22 -38.02 -78.09
CA GLN A 1137 -10.06 -37.75 -77.24
C GLN A 1137 -9.32 -39.05 -76.86
N ALA A 1138 -10.01 -40.04 -76.31
CA ALA A 1138 -9.45 -41.32 -75.87
C ALA A 1138 -10.12 -42.50 -76.60
N PRO A 1139 -9.74 -42.78 -77.87
CA PRO A 1139 -10.41 -43.76 -78.70
C PRO A 1139 -9.99 -45.21 -78.39
N THR A 1140 -10.84 -46.16 -78.78
CA THR A 1140 -10.47 -47.58 -78.86
C THR A 1140 -10.48 -48.03 -80.31
N HIS A 1141 -9.36 -48.59 -80.79
CA HIS A 1141 -9.21 -49.08 -82.16
C HIS A 1141 -8.88 -50.57 -82.21
N THR A 1142 -9.28 -51.27 -83.28
CA THR A 1142 -9.03 -52.72 -83.41
C THR A 1142 -8.27 -53.01 -84.69
N TYR A 1143 -6.99 -53.33 -84.54
CA TYR A 1143 -6.12 -53.76 -85.63
C TYR A 1143 -6.42 -55.22 -86.00
N THR A 1144 -7.03 -55.44 -87.17
CA THR A 1144 -7.52 -56.77 -87.58
C THR A 1144 -6.50 -57.63 -88.32
N GLU A 1145 -5.36 -57.08 -88.72
CA GLU A 1145 -4.31 -57.76 -89.50
C GLU A 1145 -2.97 -57.71 -88.74
N PRO A 1146 -2.08 -58.72 -88.90
CA PRO A 1146 -0.72 -58.67 -88.37
C PRO A 1146 0.14 -57.59 -89.04
N GLY A 1147 0.92 -56.84 -88.23
CA GLY A 1147 1.77 -55.76 -88.72
C GLY A 1147 2.31 -54.83 -87.61
N THR A 1148 3.28 -53.99 -87.95
CA THR A 1148 3.82 -52.94 -87.08
C THR A 1148 3.24 -51.59 -87.48
N TYR A 1149 2.38 -51.02 -86.65
CA TYR A 1149 1.62 -49.81 -86.93
C TYR A 1149 2.26 -48.56 -86.28
N ARG A 1150 2.18 -47.44 -87.00
CA ARG A 1150 2.55 -46.12 -86.51
C ARG A 1150 1.29 -45.40 -86.07
N VAL A 1151 1.30 -44.86 -84.86
CA VAL A 1151 0.21 -44.03 -84.34
C VAL A 1151 0.66 -42.57 -84.33
N THR A 1152 -0.24 -41.67 -84.75
CA THR A 1152 -0.09 -40.23 -84.62
C THR A 1152 -1.29 -39.66 -83.90
N LEU A 1153 -1.07 -38.81 -82.90
CA LEU A 1153 -2.08 -37.91 -82.35
C LEU A 1153 -1.73 -36.48 -82.76
N VAL A 1154 -2.70 -35.75 -83.31
CA VAL A 1154 -2.65 -34.30 -83.53
C VAL A 1154 -3.63 -33.63 -82.56
N VAL A 1155 -3.22 -32.54 -81.91
CA VAL A 1155 -4.07 -31.73 -81.02
C VAL A 1155 -4.01 -30.25 -81.40
N LEU A 1156 -5.16 -29.57 -81.29
CA LEU A 1156 -5.38 -28.19 -81.71
C LEU A 1156 -6.24 -27.45 -80.67
N ASN A 1157 -5.88 -26.21 -80.37
CA ASN A 1157 -6.75 -25.21 -79.71
C ASN A 1157 -6.64 -23.84 -80.40
N GLU A 1158 -7.13 -22.77 -79.77
CA GLU A 1158 -7.06 -21.42 -80.34
C GLU A 1158 -5.65 -20.81 -80.45
N GLU A 1159 -4.69 -21.24 -79.62
CA GLU A 1159 -3.31 -20.73 -79.64
C GLU A 1159 -2.38 -21.48 -80.61
N GLY A 1160 -2.59 -22.77 -80.87
CA GLY A 1160 -1.75 -23.51 -81.81
C GLY A 1160 -2.09 -24.99 -82.02
N ILE A 1161 -1.17 -25.72 -82.67
CA ILE A 1161 -1.34 -27.12 -83.10
C ILE A 1161 -0.04 -27.90 -83.02
N ASP A 1162 -0.07 -29.08 -82.40
CA ASP A 1162 1.07 -29.99 -82.28
C ASP A 1162 0.68 -31.45 -82.57
N PHE A 1163 1.68 -32.33 -82.74
CA PHE A 1163 1.46 -33.76 -82.94
C PHE A 1163 2.59 -34.66 -82.39
N GLU A 1164 2.21 -35.73 -81.69
CA GLU A 1164 3.12 -36.84 -81.36
C GLU A 1164 2.92 -37.96 -82.38
N GLN A 1165 4.03 -38.61 -82.79
CA GLN A 1165 4.01 -39.74 -83.72
C GLN A 1165 4.95 -40.84 -83.25
N LYS A 1166 4.39 -41.93 -82.71
CA LYS A 1166 5.14 -43.12 -82.31
C LYS A 1166 5.18 -44.12 -83.48
N SER A 1167 6.37 -44.31 -84.04
CA SER A 1167 6.58 -45.27 -85.14
C SER A 1167 6.74 -46.69 -84.60
N GLU A 1168 6.15 -47.67 -85.29
CA GLU A 1168 6.19 -49.09 -84.89
C GLU A 1168 5.67 -49.33 -83.45
N PHE A 1169 4.74 -48.48 -83.01
CA PHE A 1169 4.25 -48.42 -81.63
C PHE A 1169 3.35 -49.60 -81.27
N ILE A 1170 2.48 -50.04 -82.18
CA ILE A 1170 1.64 -51.22 -81.99
C ILE A 1170 2.17 -52.34 -82.89
N THR A 1171 2.50 -53.50 -82.31
CA THR A 1171 2.95 -54.69 -83.03
C THR A 1171 1.92 -55.81 -82.92
N VAL A 1172 1.17 -56.04 -84.00
CA VAL A 1172 0.19 -57.12 -84.10
C VAL A 1172 0.85 -58.35 -84.71
N THR A 1173 0.72 -59.51 -84.08
CA THR A 1173 1.26 -60.79 -84.57
C THR A 1173 0.20 -61.65 -85.25
N ASP A 1174 0.65 -62.63 -86.05
CA ASP A 1174 -0.16 -63.82 -86.34
C ASP A 1174 -0.54 -64.56 -85.02
N GLU A 1175 -1.56 -65.43 -85.07
CA GLU A 1175 -1.98 -66.33 -83.96
C GLU A 1175 -0.96 -67.45 -83.64
#